data_AF-A0A1U9NCP9-F1
#
_entry.id   AF-A0A1U9NCP9-F1
#
_cell.length_a   1.000
_cell.length_b   1.000
_cell.length_c   1.000
_cell.angle_alpha   90.00
_cell.angle_beta   90.00
_cell.angle_gamma   90.00
#
_symmetry.space_group_name_H-M   'P 1'
#
loop_
_entity.id
_entity.type
_entity.pdbx_description
1 polymer ?
#
loop_
_entity_poly.entity_id
_entity_poly.type
_entity_poly.pdbx_seq_one_letter_code
_entity_poly.pdbx_strand_id
1 'polypeptide(L)'
;MKISILSAIVISVLMVGCGGSSSGKKNTSSASSLSSSSVSVSSISSAETSSAQASSLAPVATGIFLDAAVANIGYRTATQEGFTNVNGEFNYRLGELITFYIGGLELPSVMAAEIITPLDIANVQSLEDNQVINILRLLQSLDKDGDASNGIEITAEAIAAGTVLDFTVAPEVFAESPAVKALLQATGSANQELIPAEQAVAHFQTTLELINGPSSSSSSNSSIQSSVIVVEPEPSSSSASSTPVVVEPSSSSVSSTPVVVVPSSSSVSSETVASSASVSSTPDIEVPGGSSSSISSEANGLRPAKMEGFAAHAGVTGGAGGPVITVTTGTELNAALCGVRNGNRTAPVTIMVNGTINHGNTTAQGCDTQGDVIEIKKTSNVSIIGVGTNALFDEIGIHVRDASNIIIQNVHIRNVKKSGSPTSNGGDAIGMETNVDRVWIDHNWLEASGGEKDGYDSLLDMKSGVTNVTVSYNLFNDSSRAGLVGYNDSDTNTNITFHHNWYKNIEQRTPLIRNALVHIYNNYWSNPSQTYMIHAINSRANAQALVESNYFYNVNNPLIASKDSPTPGCWQTNNDNTVLPTIYYSRTVENGQAWAIPAVVDGQLQSTCEVSVPYTVTMDAANNIPAIVMANAGVGKIGNGGDSGSSVPNSSSSNANSSGANSSSSNTSGGQSSSVVSSESNNGEGSSSIASSSAPAIVIVNTSLPFFEDFNNVVDATGFSSTAYKALQTKESPFYYSNSGTPNFANGQMIFGSARLSLGNTTAATPTTAADTVTTGEFDLSKPYRISFCVKAAQGAGTFQVLIDNNTTGATNSIHMGSSRIYSVAANSISTGQRVAINSTIGGATSFIALRAESTAQVTIDDLWVGYQADTSTEPAAETCAEPTPAAPNAPVVTAGDQQLSVSWSAVSGATSYEVIYNTVDSIDGATAFENNPVTGTNAVITGLTNNTPYFVFVRAVNANGNSEYSVSASGTPVAASEEPEEPAIGNTIVLSMNFASLGTSGLEENKEVTLSTEVDAPTVINTAGYAAKLIGKLKISTTQSAPSGADGSTGVVQFGNNTGSVGKVIIKQVECPFAIQVKHAPSSSNDVTRKLRITVDGAEVYYEGNGGFQEANVASNCTGNVDVEAYGWDGTQGKGARIFDLAIIK
;
A
#
# COMPACT_ATOMS: atom_id res chain seq x y z
N MET A 1 64.15 34.43 10.80
CA MET A 1 64.15 35.23 12.06
C MET A 1 63.31 36.48 11.83
N LYS A 2 62.64 37.03 12.88
CA LYS A 2 62.44 38.48 13.25
C LYS A 2 62.15 39.52 12.12
N ILE A 3 61.28 40.55 12.23
CA ILE A 3 60.64 41.22 13.40
C ILE A 3 59.50 42.21 12.98
N SER A 4 58.47 42.43 13.84
CA SER A 4 57.56 43.62 13.99
C SER A 4 56.76 44.17 12.77
N ILE A 5 55.77 45.11 12.82
CA ILE A 5 55.47 46.33 13.65
C ILE A 5 53.93 46.59 13.89
N LEU A 6 53.64 47.47 14.86
CA LEU A 6 52.42 48.09 15.49
C LEU A 6 51.28 48.62 14.54
N SER A 7 50.08 49.06 14.96
CA SER A 7 49.53 49.73 16.20
C SER A 7 48.08 49.27 16.53
N ALA A 8 47.50 49.25 17.75
CA ALA A 8 47.38 50.20 18.90
C ALA A 8 46.40 51.38 18.64
N ILE A 9 45.53 51.87 19.55
CA ILE A 9 45.45 51.94 21.05
C ILE A 9 43.97 51.69 21.50
N VAL A 10 43.51 51.11 22.63
CA VAL A 10 44.01 50.63 23.95
C VAL A 10 43.76 51.55 25.19
N ILE A 11 42.66 51.36 25.95
CA ILE A 11 42.38 51.84 27.34
C ILE A 11 41.16 51.07 27.94
N SER A 12 41.11 50.53 29.17
CA SER A 12 42.16 50.38 30.21
C SER A 12 41.82 49.37 31.34
N VAL A 13 42.84 48.59 31.76
CA VAL A 13 43.31 48.37 33.17
C VAL A 13 42.39 47.63 34.19
N LEU A 14 42.83 46.59 34.96
CA LEU A 14 43.96 45.63 34.87
C LEU A 14 43.93 44.59 36.03
N MET A 15 44.85 43.60 35.96
CA MET A 15 45.44 42.74 37.02
C MET A 15 44.69 41.52 37.62
N VAL A 16 45.19 40.34 37.23
CA VAL A 16 45.72 39.24 38.09
C VAL A 16 44.78 38.46 39.05
N GLY A 17 44.83 37.13 38.90
CA GLY A 17 44.46 36.17 39.95
C GLY A 17 44.36 34.73 39.42
N CYS A 18 45.27 33.83 39.80
CA CYS A 18 45.23 32.42 39.42
C CYS A 18 44.90 31.52 40.62
N GLY A 19 43.91 30.63 40.45
CA GLY A 19 43.65 29.48 41.32
C GLY A 19 42.84 29.75 42.60
N GLY A 20 42.31 28.67 43.18
CA GLY A 20 41.65 28.68 44.49
C GLY A 20 40.20 28.18 44.48
N SER A 21 39.99 26.88 44.65
CA SER A 21 38.65 26.28 44.80
C SER A 21 38.06 26.48 46.21
N SER A 22 36.76 26.22 46.31
CA SER A 22 35.97 25.79 47.50
C SER A 22 35.14 26.85 48.28
N SER A 23 33.90 26.43 48.60
CA SER A 23 32.95 26.91 49.63
C SER A 23 32.78 28.42 49.90
N GLY A 24 31.57 29.01 49.93
CA GLY A 24 30.21 28.46 49.74
C GLY A 24 29.21 28.96 50.81
N LYS A 25 27.91 29.00 50.44
CA LYS A 25 26.70 29.31 51.26
C LYS A 25 26.38 30.80 51.58
N LYS A 26 25.11 31.14 51.29
CA LYS A 26 24.20 32.14 51.91
C LYS A 26 24.47 33.66 51.72
N ASN A 27 23.50 34.33 51.09
CA ASN A 27 22.45 35.19 51.70
C ASN A 27 21.41 35.50 50.59
N THR A 28 20.07 35.48 50.71
CA THR A 28 19.07 36.02 51.67
C THR A 28 18.88 37.54 51.61
N SER A 29 17.65 37.99 51.24
CA SER A 29 16.97 39.28 51.60
C SER A 29 17.73 40.61 51.38
N SER A 30 17.21 41.75 50.91
CA SER A 30 15.89 42.33 50.59
C SER A 30 16.17 43.77 50.11
N ALA A 31 15.30 44.65 49.58
CA ALA A 31 13.97 44.68 48.92
C ALA A 31 13.87 46.12 48.29
N SER A 32 12.82 46.73 47.75
CA SER A 32 11.36 46.54 47.61
C SER A 32 10.94 47.29 46.31
N SER A 33 9.75 47.86 45.99
CA SER A 33 8.47 48.12 46.68
C SER A 33 7.34 48.45 45.66
N LEU A 34 6.11 48.00 45.95
CA LEU A 34 4.82 48.73 46.01
C LEU A 34 4.45 49.76 44.90
N SER A 35 3.21 49.84 44.39
CA SER A 35 1.89 49.28 44.80
C SER A 35 0.96 49.09 43.56
N SER A 36 -0.29 48.59 43.58
CA SER A 36 -1.23 48.11 44.63
C SER A 36 -2.45 47.37 44.03
N SER A 37 -2.96 46.32 44.71
CA SER A 37 -4.38 45.83 44.72
C SER A 37 -4.95 45.19 43.41
N SER A 38 -5.92 44.24 43.38
CA SER A 38 -6.69 43.42 44.37
C SER A 38 -7.71 42.50 43.62
N VAL A 39 -8.28 41.36 44.08
CA VAL A 39 -8.12 40.45 45.25
C VAL A 39 -8.88 39.10 45.00
N SER A 40 -8.19 37.95 45.15
CA SER A 40 -8.55 36.68 45.86
C SER A 40 -9.89 35.91 45.65
N VAL A 41 -10.12 34.63 46.08
CA VAL A 41 -9.39 33.65 46.95
C VAL A 41 -9.78 32.16 46.65
N SER A 42 -8.85 31.18 46.87
CA SER A 42 -9.03 29.76 47.36
C SER A 42 -9.95 28.72 46.66
N SER A 43 -9.71 27.37 46.67
CA SER A 43 -8.55 26.51 47.06
C SER A 43 -8.79 24.98 46.82
N ILE A 44 -7.74 24.21 46.41
CA ILE A 44 -7.21 22.91 46.98
C ILE A 44 -8.23 21.77 47.31
N SER A 45 -8.10 20.47 46.94
CA SER A 45 -7.01 19.62 46.36
C SER A 45 -7.50 18.23 45.86
N SER A 46 -6.57 17.47 45.23
CA SER A 46 -6.46 15.98 45.16
C SER A 46 -6.86 15.27 43.85
N ALA A 47 -6.22 14.11 43.63
CA ALA A 47 -6.21 13.29 42.40
C ALA A 47 -7.50 12.43 42.21
N GLU A 48 -7.74 11.71 41.11
CA GLU A 48 -6.81 11.11 40.12
C GLU A 48 -7.50 10.78 38.75
N THR A 49 -6.69 10.47 37.72
CA THR A 49 -6.97 9.68 36.50
C THR A 49 -8.23 9.96 35.62
N SER A 50 -8.02 10.60 34.46
CA SER A 50 -8.43 10.08 33.13
C SER A 50 -8.00 11.04 32.00
N SER A 51 -7.32 10.55 30.96
CA SER A 51 -6.81 11.37 29.84
C SER A 51 -7.56 11.10 28.53
N ALA A 52 -8.59 11.90 28.24
CA ALA A 52 -9.24 11.92 26.94
C ALA A 52 -8.46 12.86 25.99
N GLN A 53 -7.82 12.29 24.97
CA GLN A 53 -7.04 13.05 23.99
C GLN A 53 -7.88 13.23 22.71
N ALA A 54 -8.35 14.45 22.47
CA ALA A 54 -9.21 14.76 21.33
C ALA A 54 -8.41 14.87 20.02
N SER A 55 -8.79 14.10 19.00
CA SER A 55 -8.31 14.25 17.63
C SER A 55 -8.97 15.47 16.98
N SER A 56 -8.19 16.47 16.57
CA SER A 56 -8.71 17.64 15.86
C SER A 56 -8.96 17.31 14.38
N LEU A 57 -10.23 17.18 14.00
CA LEU A 57 -10.64 17.11 12.59
C LEU A 57 -10.23 18.39 11.85
N ALA A 58 -9.89 18.28 10.56
CA ALA A 58 -9.63 19.43 9.70
C ALA A 58 -10.82 20.42 9.72
N PRO A 59 -10.59 21.74 9.67
CA PRO A 59 -11.66 22.73 9.81
C PRO A 59 -12.73 22.57 8.72
N VAL A 60 -13.97 22.87 9.10
CA VAL A 60 -15.10 22.95 8.15
C VAL A 60 -14.93 24.22 7.32
N ALA A 61 -15.00 24.07 6.01
CA ALA A 61 -15.05 25.14 5.03
C ALA A 61 -16.49 25.33 4.54
N THR A 62 -16.76 26.48 3.95
CA THR A 62 -18.03 26.81 3.29
C THR A 62 -17.77 27.00 1.81
N GLY A 63 -18.61 26.42 0.95
CA GLY A 63 -18.56 26.57 -0.50
C GLY A 63 -19.95 26.91 -1.05
N ILE A 64 -20.06 27.24 -2.33
CA ILE A 64 -21.31 27.75 -2.95
C ILE A 64 -21.66 26.95 -4.21
N PHE A 65 -22.92 26.51 -4.34
CA PHE A 65 -23.43 25.87 -5.56
C PHE A 65 -24.16 26.88 -6.46
N LEU A 66 -23.71 27.00 -7.72
CA LEU A 66 -24.06 28.10 -8.63
C LEU A 66 -24.58 27.66 -10.01
N ASP A 67 -25.85 27.96 -10.25
CA ASP A 67 -26.49 28.31 -11.53
C ASP A 67 -27.39 29.54 -11.26
N ALA A 68 -26.75 30.64 -10.83
CA ALA A 68 -27.20 31.49 -9.71
C ALA A 68 -27.29 30.73 -8.37
N ALA A 69 -27.51 31.44 -7.27
CA ALA A 69 -27.48 30.87 -5.92
C ALA A 69 -28.60 29.82 -5.73
N VAL A 70 -28.23 28.53 -5.72
CA VAL A 70 -29.21 27.43 -5.57
C VAL A 70 -29.47 27.18 -4.09
N ALA A 71 -30.59 27.69 -3.59
CA ALA A 71 -31.04 27.59 -2.21
C ALA A 71 -31.92 26.36 -1.97
N ASN A 72 -31.84 25.81 -0.75
CA ASN A 72 -32.63 24.66 -0.29
C ASN A 72 -32.42 23.36 -1.10
N ILE A 73 -31.34 23.24 -1.88
CA ILE A 73 -30.89 21.93 -2.39
C ILE A 73 -30.15 21.19 -1.28
N GLY A 74 -30.40 19.89 -1.13
CA GLY A 74 -29.70 19.04 -0.18
C GLY A 74 -28.25 18.84 -0.60
N TYR A 75 -27.34 18.75 0.37
CA TYR A 75 -25.94 18.38 0.14
C TYR A 75 -25.44 17.43 1.21
N ARG A 76 -24.54 16.52 0.84
CA ARG A 76 -23.83 15.64 1.76
C ARG A 76 -22.39 15.38 1.33
N THR A 77 -21.51 15.19 2.30
CA THR A 77 -20.11 14.80 2.17
C THR A 77 -19.79 13.65 3.13
N ALA A 78 -18.52 13.25 3.26
CA ALA A 78 -18.11 12.21 4.21
C ALA A 78 -18.31 12.60 5.70
N THR A 79 -18.39 13.90 6.05
CA THR A 79 -18.60 14.35 7.43
C THR A 79 -19.60 15.50 7.62
N GLN A 80 -20.14 16.06 6.54
CA GLN A 80 -21.07 17.20 6.56
C GLN A 80 -22.35 16.86 5.78
N GLU A 81 -23.51 17.29 6.26
CA GLU A 81 -24.81 17.16 5.56
C GLU A 81 -25.68 18.37 5.89
N GLY A 82 -26.54 18.77 4.97
CA GLY A 82 -27.51 19.85 5.18
C GLY A 82 -28.25 20.26 3.91
N PHE A 83 -28.78 21.47 3.93
CA PHE A 83 -29.37 22.14 2.76
C PHE A 83 -28.64 23.46 2.54
N THR A 84 -28.49 23.87 1.27
CA THR A 84 -27.89 25.17 0.95
C THR A 84 -28.76 26.31 1.46
N ASN A 85 -28.14 27.40 1.89
CA ASN A 85 -28.87 28.62 2.28
C ASN A 85 -29.21 29.49 1.06
N VAL A 86 -29.81 30.66 1.29
CA VAL A 86 -30.24 31.62 0.24
C VAL A 86 -29.10 32.14 -0.66
N ASN A 87 -27.84 32.00 -0.25
CA ASN A 87 -26.66 32.35 -1.04
C ASN A 87 -26.11 31.16 -1.85
N GLY A 88 -26.70 29.97 -1.73
CA GLY A 88 -26.17 28.72 -2.27
C GLY A 88 -25.11 28.04 -1.39
N GLU A 89 -24.88 28.53 -0.17
CA GLU A 89 -23.76 28.09 0.69
C GLU A 89 -24.01 26.71 1.32
N PHE A 90 -23.02 25.81 1.22
CA PHE A 90 -22.93 24.50 1.86
C PHE A 90 -21.66 24.37 2.71
N ASN A 91 -21.62 23.40 3.64
CA ASN A 91 -20.44 23.12 4.46
C ASN A 91 -19.75 21.82 4.02
N TYR A 92 -18.42 21.80 4.01
CA TYR A 92 -17.61 20.65 3.61
C TYR A 92 -16.28 20.61 4.36
N ARG A 93 -15.49 19.53 4.20
CA ARG A 93 -14.05 19.53 4.52
C ARG A 93 -13.24 19.26 3.26
N LEU A 94 -12.08 19.94 3.14
CA LEU A 94 -11.20 19.82 1.98
C LEU A 94 -10.75 18.37 1.77
N GLY A 95 -11.01 17.84 0.56
CA GLY A 95 -10.69 16.46 0.18
C GLY A 95 -11.87 15.48 0.27
N GLU A 96 -13.07 15.93 0.66
CA GLU A 96 -14.29 15.13 0.57
C GLU A 96 -14.93 15.23 -0.83
N LEU A 97 -15.65 14.18 -1.24
CA LEU A 97 -16.67 14.29 -2.28
C LEU A 97 -17.92 14.95 -1.70
N ILE A 98 -18.68 15.67 -2.54
CA ILE A 98 -19.99 16.21 -2.24
C ILE A 98 -21.01 15.74 -3.27
N THR A 99 -22.19 15.35 -2.79
CA THR A 99 -23.36 15.01 -3.62
C THR A 99 -24.47 16.01 -3.32
N PHE A 100 -25.00 16.67 -4.36
CA PHE A 100 -26.19 17.50 -4.24
C PHE A 100 -27.44 16.70 -4.61
N TYR A 101 -28.56 16.93 -3.91
CA TYR A 101 -29.78 16.15 -4.08
C TYR A 101 -31.06 16.95 -3.83
N ILE A 102 -32.11 16.59 -4.55
CA ILE A 102 -33.47 17.11 -4.41
C ILE A 102 -34.35 15.90 -4.12
N GLY A 103 -34.61 15.60 -2.84
CA GLY A 103 -35.34 14.40 -2.46
C GLY A 103 -34.60 13.11 -2.84
N GLY A 104 -35.22 12.27 -3.66
CA GLY A 104 -34.61 11.08 -4.27
C GLY A 104 -34.01 11.32 -5.66
N LEU A 105 -33.89 12.56 -6.13
CA LEU A 105 -33.06 12.93 -7.25
C LEU A 105 -31.67 13.30 -6.74
N GLU A 106 -30.63 12.65 -7.27
CA GLU A 106 -29.24 12.99 -6.95
C GLU A 106 -28.52 13.51 -8.19
N LEU A 107 -27.73 14.56 -8.02
CA LEU A 107 -26.76 15.02 -9.02
C LEU A 107 -25.47 14.20 -8.87
N PRO A 108 -24.67 14.02 -9.95
CA PRO A 108 -23.36 13.38 -9.85
C PRO A 108 -22.48 13.97 -8.74
N SER A 109 -21.71 13.10 -8.09
CA SER A 109 -20.81 13.51 -7.00
C SER A 109 -19.52 14.11 -7.55
N VAL A 110 -19.10 15.24 -6.99
CA VAL A 110 -17.89 15.98 -7.38
C VAL A 110 -16.99 16.22 -6.15
N MET A 111 -15.73 16.60 -6.36
CA MET A 111 -14.87 17.04 -5.24
C MET A 111 -15.40 18.34 -4.65
N ALA A 112 -15.47 18.41 -3.31
CA ALA A 112 -15.98 19.59 -2.62
C ALA A 112 -15.01 20.78 -2.70
N ALA A 113 -15.52 21.93 -3.15
CA ALA A 113 -14.76 23.14 -3.47
C ALA A 113 -15.48 24.43 -3.01
N GLU A 114 -14.80 25.58 -3.07
CA GLU A 114 -15.36 26.88 -2.65
C GLU A 114 -16.48 27.37 -3.59
N ILE A 115 -16.40 27.01 -4.87
CA ILE A 115 -17.48 27.17 -5.86
C ILE A 115 -17.65 25.84 -6.58
N ILE A 116 -18.90 25.44 -6.81
CA ILE A 116 -19.29 24.30 -7.63
C ILE A 116 -20.40 24.74 -8.58
N THR A 117 -20.31 24.34 -9.84
CA THR A 117 -21.31 24.62 -10.88
C THR A 117 -21.78 23.33 -11.56
N PRO A 118 -22.87 23.36 -12.34
CA PRO A 118 -23.27 22.24 -13.18
C PRO A 118 -22.23 21.73 -14.19
N LEU A 119 -21.22 22.53 -14.57
CA LEU A 119 -20.06 22.05 -15.34
C LEU A 119 -19.16 21.12 -14.53
N ASP A 120 -18.91 21.46 -13.26
CA ASP A 120 -18.09 20.65 -12.34
C ASP A 120 -18.82 19.36 -11.97
N ILE A 121 -20.14 19.42 -11.75
CA ILE A 121 -21.01 18.26 -11.52
C ILE A 121 -20.99 17.30 -12.72
N ALA A 122 -21.07 17.81 -13.94
CA ALA A 122 -20.97 17.00 -15.16
C ALA A 122 -19.51 16.63 -15.52
N ASN A 123 -18.51 17.16 -14.81
CA ASN A 123 -17.08 16.99 -15.06
C ASN A 123 -16.65 17.30 -16.52
N VAL A 124 -17.21 18.37 -17.09
CA VAL A 124 -16.93 18.82 -18.47
C VAL A 124 -16.67 20.33 -18.53
N GLN A 125 -16.26 20.82 -19.70
CA GLN A 125 -15.99 22.24 -19.96
C GLN A 125 -16.88 22.84 -21.07
N SER A 126 -17.83 22.07 -21.61
CA SER A 126 -18.72 22.52 -22.68
C SER A 126 -20.13 22.80 -22.17
N LEU A 127 -20.68 23.95 -22.58
CA LEU A 127 -22.09 24.30 -22.40
C LEU A 127 -23.01 23.57 -23.39
N GLU A 128 -22.45 22.89 -24.39
CA GLU A 128 -23.19 22.07 -25.37
C GLU A 128 -23.42 20.63 -24.88
N ASP A 129 -22.91 20.26 -23.70
CA ASP A 129 -23.05 18.90 -23.17
C ASP A 129 -24.46 18.60 -22.65
N ASN A 130 -24.98 17.41 -22.97
CA ASN A 130 -26.32 16.97 -22.58
C ASN A 130 -26.55 17.03 -21.07
N GLN A 131 -25.60 16.55 -20.27
CA GLN A 131 -25.72 16.47 -18.82
C GLN A 131 -25.74 17.87 -18.21
N VAL A 132 -24.88 18.76 -18.67
CA VAL A 132 -24.90 20.19 -18.30
C VAL A 132 -26.25 20.81 -18.64
N ILE A 133 -26.67 20.74 -19.91
CA ILE A 133 -27.93 21.32 -20.39
C ILE A 133 -29.13 20.82 -19.58
N ASN A 134 -29.20 19.52 -19.29
CA ASN A 134 -30.32 18.92 -18.57
C ASN A 134 -30.33 19.26 -17.08
N ILE A 135 -29.16 19.42 -16.43
CA ILE A 135 -29.07 19.92 -15.05
C ILE A 135 -29.51 21.38 -14.98
N LEU A 136 -28.97 22.26 -15.83
CA LEU A 136 -29.31 23.68 -15.89
C LEU A 136 -30.82 23.91 -16.09
N ARG A 137 -31.38 23.25 -17.12
CA ARG A 137 -32.82 23.33 -17.41
C ARG A 137 -33.65 22.85 -16.24
N LEU A 138 -33.22 21.79 -15.54
CA LEU A 138 -33.99 21.29 -14.40
C LEU A 138 -33.94 22.25 -13.22
N LEU A 139 -32.75 22.71 -12.79
CA LEU A 139 -32.61 23.61 -11.63
C LEU A 139 -33.46 24.88 -11.81
N GLN A 140 -33.33 25.55 -12.96
CA GLN A 140 -34.07 26.78 -13.27
C GLN A 140 -35.58 26.55 -13.49
N SER A 141 -36.01 25.32 -13.81
CA SER A 141 -37.44 24.97 -13.89
C SER A 141 -38.03 24.52 -12.55
N LEU A 142 -37.19 24.11 -11.60
CA LEU A 142 -37.59 23.78 -10.24
C LEU A 142 -37.71 25.01 -9.34
N ASP A 143 -37.18 26.16 -9.78
CA ASP A 143 -37.30 27.41 -9.05
C ASP A 143 -38.77 27.78 -8.73
N LYS A 144 -38.93 28.32 -7.53
CA LYS A 144 -40.20 28.59 -6.85
C LYS A 144 -41.01 29.72 -7.49
N ASP A 145 -40.39 30.82 -7.91
CA ASP A 145 -41.10 31.96 -8.53
C ASP A 145 -40.93 32.04 -10.06
N GLY A 146 -39.95 31.31 -10.60
CA GLY A 146 -39.69 31.13 -12.02
C GLY A 146 -38.64 32.09 -12.58
N ASP A 147 -38.02 32.92 -11.74
CA ASP A 147 -37.01 33.92 -12.10
C ASP A 147 -35.65 33.60 -11.49
N ALA A 148 -34.96 32.62 -12.08
CA ALA A 148 -33.63 32.18 -11.67
C ALA A 148 -32.59 33.32 -11.53
N SER A 149 -32.83 34.48 -12.16
CA SER A 149 -31.95 35.65 -12.08
C SER A 149 -31.93 36.33 -10.70
N ASN A 150 -32.89 36.02 -9.82
CA ASN A 150 -32.91 36.47 -8.43
C ASN A 150 -32.35 35.43 -7.43
N GLY A 151 -32.07 34.21 -7.90
CA GLY A 151 -31.71 33.02 -7.13
C GLY A 151 -32.52 31.80 -7.61
N ILE A 152 -32.21 30.61 -7.13
CA ILE A 152 -33.02 29.39 -7.39
C ILE A 152 -33.44 28.81 -6.04
N GLU A 153 -34.69 28.97 -5.62
CA GLU A 153 -35.21 28.35 -4.40
C GLU A 153 -35.93 27.03 -4.72
N ILE A 154 -35.31 25.90 -4.35
CA ILE A 154 -35.94 24.59 -4.50
C ILE A 154 -37.07 24.43 -3.46
N THR A 155 -38.29 24.12 -3.91
CA THR A 155 -39.46 24.01 -3.03
C THR A 155 -39.45 22.72 -2.18
N ALA A 156 -40.20 22.72 -1.08
CA ALA A 156 -40.39 21.51 -0.26
C ALA A 156 -41.14 20.40 -1.04
N GLU A 157 -42.04 20.81 -1.92
CA GLU A 157 -42.78 19.96 -2.85
C GLU A 157 -41.86 19.34 -3.91
N ALA A 158 -40.88 20.08 -4.45
CA ALA A 158 -39.84 19.53 -5.33
C ALA A 158 -38.98 18.47 -4.61
N ILE A 159 -38.58 18.75 -3.37
CA ILE A 159 -37.86 17.78 -2.52
C ILE A 159 -38.72 16.54 -2.21
N ALA A 160 -40.04 16.69 -2.08
CA ALA A 160 -40.95 15.56 -1.87
C ALA A 160 -41.21 14.74 -3.15
N ALA A 161 -41.13 15.37 -4.33
CA ALA A 161 -41.38 14.74 -5.63
C ALA A 161 -40.11 14.19 -6.32
N GLY A 162 -38.92 14.61 -5.86
CA GLY A 162 -37.63 14.29 -6.47
C GLY A 162 -37.36 12.79 -6.60
N THR A 163 -37.03 12.37 -7.82
CA THR A 163 -36.80 10.98 -8.22
C THR A 163 -35.60 10.91 -9.18
N VAL A 164 -34.95 9.75 -9.28
CA VAL A 164 -33.78 9.55 -10.15
C VAL A 164 -34.11 9.91 -11.60
N LEU A 165 -33.23 10.71 -12.23
CA LEU A 165 -33.30 11.11 -13.62
C LEU A 165 -31.97 10.81 -14.32
N ASP A 166 -32.03 10.37 -15.58
CA ASP A 166 -30.86 10.27 -16.44
C ASP A 166 -30.66 11.60 -17.18
N PHE A 167 -29.61 12.33 -16.81
CA PHE A 167 -29.24 13.60 -17.42
C PHE A 167 -28.44 13.45 -18.73
N THR A 168 -27.93 12.26 -19.05
CA THR A 168 -26.98 12.06 -20.17
C THR A 168 -27.65 11.99 -21.54
N VAL A 169 -28.96 11.72 -21.57
CA VAL A 169 -29.77 11.65 -22.80
C VAL A 169 -29.89 13.02 -23.49
N ALA A 170 -30.13 13.01 -24.80
CA ALA A 170 -30.29 14.25 -25.57
C ALA A 170 -31.39 15.17 -24.98
N PRO A 171 -31.26 16.51 -24.99
CA PRO A 171 -32.16 17.40 -24.27
C PRO A 171 -33.64 17.33 -24.66
N GLU A 172 -33.94 16.91 -25.89
CA GLU A 172 -35.30 16.62 -26.38
C GLU A 172 -35.87 15.31 -25.81
N VAL A 173 -35.01 14.30 -25.57
CA VAL A 173 -35.39 13.04 -24.91
C VAL A 173 -35.60 13.27 -23.41
N PHE A 174 -34.75 14.10 -22.79
CA PHE A 174 -34.91 14.51 -21.39
C PHE A 174 -36.22 15.28 -21.18
N ALA A 175 -36.54 16.22 -22.08
CA ALA A 175 -37.77 17.00 -22.04
C ALA A 175 -39.04 16.14 -22.19
N GLU A 176 -38.99 15.07 -22.99
CA GLU A 176 -40.12 14.13 -23.15
C GLU A 176 -40.18 13.03 -22.07
N SER A 177 -39.24 12.98 -21.14
CA SER A 177 -39.21 11.99 -20.05
C SER A 177 -40.47 12.08 -19.17
N PRO A 178 -41.24 10.99 -18.99
CA PRO A 178 -42.39 10.96 -18.08
C PRO A 178 -42.02 11.29 -16.63
N ALA A 179 -40.80 10.98 -16.19
CA ALA A 179 -40.32 11.30 -14.85
C ALA A 179 -40.07 12.81 -14.67
N VAL A 180 -39.48 13.47 -15.68
CA VAL A 180 -39.29 14.93 -15.68
C VAL A 180 -40.65 15.65 -15.68
N LYS A 181 -41.58 15.23 -16.55
CA LYS A 181 -42.92 15.82 -16.62
C LYS A 181 -43.74 15.59 -15.34
N ALA A 182 -43.61 14.43 -14.71
CA ALA A 182 -44.26 14.14 -13.43
C ALA A 182 -43.65 14.94 -12.26
N LEU A 183 -42.34 15.13 -12.25
CA LEU A 183 -41.63 15.95 -11.27
C LEU A 183 -42.15 17.40 -11.32
N LEU A 184 -42.06 18.07 -12.47
CA LEU A 184 -42.46 19.48 -12.64
C LEU A 184 -43.95 19.74 -12.28
N GLN A 185 -44.83 18.78 -12.56
CA GLN A 185 -46.25 18.86 -12.17
C GLN A 185 -46.50 18.68 -10.67
N ALA A 186 -45.51 18.18 -9.92
CA ALA A 186 -45.60 17.89 -8.49
C ALA A 186 -44.81 18.88 -7.60
N THR A 187 -44.00 19.77 -8.19
CA THR A 187 -43.06 20.63 -7.45
C THR A 187 -43.65 21.92 -6.89
N GLY A 188 -44.85 22.33 -7.31
CA GLY A 188 -45.43 23.63 -6.91
C GLY A 188 -44.67 24.86 -7.42
N SER A 189 -43.60 24.66 -8.20
CA SER A 189 -42.81 25.68 -8.89
C SER A 189 -43.67 26.47 -9.90
N ALA A 190 -43.30 27.72 -10.17
CA ALA A 190 -44.00 28.55 -11.15
C ALA A 190 -43.90 27.97 -12.58
N ASN A 191 -42.76 27.36 -12.90
CA ASN A 191 -42.54 26.62 -14.14
C ASN A 191 -43.12 25.19 -14.03
N GLN A 192 -43.93 24.80 -15.03
CA GLN A 192 -44.62 23.49 -15.09
C GLN A 192 -44.12 22.61 -16.25
N GLU A 193 -43.21 23.12 -17.05
CA GLU A 193 -42.48 22.46 -18.14
C GLU A 193 -41.00 22.88 -18.07
N LEU A 194 -40.09 22.12 -18.66
CA LEU A 194 -38.67 22.52 -18.68
C LEU A 194 -38.47 23.79 -19.51
N ILE A 195 -37.74 24.75 -18.97
CA ILE A 195 -37.29 25.92 -19.74
C ILE A 195 -36.49 25.51 -21.00
N PRO A 196 -36.49 26.34 -22.06
CA PRO A 196 -35.71 26.08 -23.27
C PRO A 196 -34.21 25.98 -22.96
N ALA A 197 -33.51 25.04 -23.62
CA ALA A 197 -32.07 24.84 -23.44
C ALA A 197 -31.25 26.13 -23.68
N GLU A 198 -31.60 26.89 -24.72
CA GLU A 198 -30.98 28.17 -25.05
C GLU A 198 -31.10 29.22 -23.91
N GLN A 199 -32.23 29.21 -23.18
CA GLN A 199 -32.45 30.12 -22.05
C GLN A 199 -31.67 29.65 -20.81
N ALA A 200 -31.68 28.35 -20.54
CA ALA A 200 -30.94 27.75 -19.42
C ALA A 200 -29.43 28.02 -19.52
N VAL A 201 -28.87 27.82 -20.72
CA VAL A 201 -27.46 28.08 -21.01
C VAL A 201 -27.13 29.57 -20.96
N ALA A 202 -27.98 30.45 -21.51
CA ALA A 202 -27.76 31.91 -21.46
C ALA A 202 -27.80 32.48 -20.03
N HIS A 203 -28.69 31.96 -19.17
CA HIS A 203 -28.72 32.30 -17.75
C HIS A 203 -27.42 31.88 -17.05
N PHE A 204 -27.04 30.62 -17.20
CA PHE A 204 -25.83 30.07 -16.59
C PHE A 204 -24.56 30.75 -17.10
N GLN A 205 -24.50 31.13 -18.38
CA GLN A 205 -23.38 31.87 -18.95
C GLN A 205 -23.22 33.26 -18.29
N THR A 206 -24.32 33.89 -17.86
CA THR A 206 -24.26 35.12 -17.04
C THR A 206 -23.68 34.83 -15.65
N THR A 207 -24.00 33.68 -15.06
CA THR A 207 -23.37 33.21 -13.80
C THR A 207 -21.87 32.98 -13.97
N LEU A 208 -21.44 32.38 -15.09
CA LEU A 208 -20.02 32.19 -15.41
C LEU A 208 -19.28 33.51 -15.64
N GLU A 209 -19.90 34.52 -16.25
CA GLU A 209 -19.32 35.87 -16.35
C GLU A 209 -19.14 36.54 -14.99
N LEU A 210 -20.04 36.29 -14.03
CA LEU A 210 -19.91 36.78 -12.65
C LEU A 210 -18.81 36.04 -11.86
N ILE A 211 -18.67 34.73 -12.03
CA ILE A 211 -17.63 33.91 -11.37
C ILE A 211 -16.23 34.26 -11.91
N ASN A 212 -16.07 34.40 -13.23
CA ASN A 212 -14.77 34.64 -13.86
C ASN A 212 -14.35 36.12 -13.89
N GLY A 213 -15.30 37.04 -13.63
CA GLY A 213 -15.07 38.48 -13.64
C GLY A 213 -15.01 39.11 -15.05
N PRO A 214 -15.07 40.45 -15.14
CA PRO A 214 -15.31 41.16 -16.40
C PRO A 214 -14.11 41.11 -17.36
N SER A 215 -14.13 40.13 -18.26
CA SER A 215 -13.16 39.96 -19.36
C SER A 215 -13.42 40.94 -20.51
N SER A 216 -12.39 41.67 -20.94
CA SER A 216 -12.54 42.87 -21.76
C SER A 216 -12.24 42.69 -23.26
N SER A 217 -13.17 42.15 -24.06
CA SER A 217 -13.31 42.53 -25.49
C SER A 217 -14.57 42.01 -26.22
N SER A 218 -15.57 42.89 -26.36
CA SER A 218 -16.43 43.15 -27.55
C SER A 218 -17.06 42.02 -28.40
N SER A 219 -18.33 42.08 -28.88
CA SER A 219 -19.54 42.89 -28.57
C SER A 219 -20.67 42.63 -29.61
N SER A 220 -21.96 42.55 -29.23
CA SER A 220 -23.09 43.03 -30.08
C SER A 220 -24.48 43.16 -29.39
N ASN A 221 -24.72 44.31 -28.75
CA ASN A 221 -26.00 45.05 -28.58
C ASN A 221 -27.30 44.46 -27.94
N SER A 222 -27.78 45.22 -26.95
CA SER A 222 -29.18 45.49 -26.53
C SER A 222 -29.94 44.45 -25.66
N SER A 223 -30.65 44.83 -24.58
CA SER A 223 -30.80 46.19 -23.97
C SER A 223 -31.33 46.23 -22.52
N ILE A 224 -30.49 46.70 -21.59
CA ILE A 224 -30.76 47.51 -20.38
C ILE A 224 -31.90 47.09 -19.40
N GLN A 225 -31.56 46.63 -18.19
CA GLN A 225 -31.65 47.44 -16.94
C GLN A 225 -31.16 46.69 -15.68
N SER A 226 -29.93 46.98 -15.24
CA SER A 226 -29.45 46.64 -13.89
C SER A 226 -29.91 47.69 -12.88
N SER A 227 -30.35 47.26 -11.68
CA SER A 227 -30.61 48.13 -10.54
C SER A 227 -29.77 47.67 -9.34
N VAL A 228 -28.57 48.24 -9.18
CA VAL A 228 -27.70 47.96 -8.02
C VAL A 228 -28.24 48.70 -6.79
N ILE A 229 -28.47 47.98 -5.70
CA ILE A 229 -28.74 48.57 -4.38
C ILE A 229 -27.51 48.35 -3.48
N VAL A 230 -26.69 49.39 -3.35
CA VAL A 230 -25.77 49.53 -2.21
C VAL A 230 -26.51 50.27 -1.10
N VAL A 231 -26.48 49.73 0.12
CA VAL A 231 -26.96 50.43 1.31
C VAL A 231 -25.76 51.01 2.05
N GLU A 232 -25.51 52.31 1.86
CA GLU A 232 -24.69 53.14 2.73
C GLU A 232 -25.48 54.38 3.19
N PRO A 233 -25.18 54.98 4.37
CA PRO A 233 -26.06 55.95 5.00
C PRO A 233 -25.99 57.38 4.42
N GLU A 234 -27.16 58.04 4.43
CA GLU A 234 -27.43 59.48 4.19
C GLU A 234 -26.45 60.45 4.93
N PRO A 235 -26.25 61.72 4.47
CA PRO A 235 -27.28 62.52 3.79
C PRO A 235 -26.96 63.53 2.65
N SER A 236 -28.02 63.85 1.89
CA SER A 236 -28.42 65.20 1.36
C SER A 236 -27.92 65.83 0.01
N SER A 237 -28.89 66.06 -0.91
CA SER A 237 -29.03 67.19 -1.90
C SER A 237 -28.05 67.37 -3.10
N SER A 238 -28.43 67.82 -4.32
CA SER A 238 -29.75 68.07 -4.98
C SER A 238 -29.69 68.36 -6.52
N SER A 239 -30.75 67.95 -7.27
CA SER A 239 -31.41 68.57 -8.48
C SER A 239 -30.83 68.59 -9.94
N ALA A 240 -31.66 68.08 -10.89
CA ALA A 240 -32.00 68.58 -12.27
C ALA A 240 -31.00 68.53 -13.47
N SER A 241 -31.38 68.43 -14.78
CA SER A 241 -32.62 68.00 -15.50
C SER A 241 -32.50 67.88 -17.07
N SER A 242 -33.14 66.86 -17.67
CA SER A 242 -33.92 66.79 -18.96
C SER A 242 -33.41 66.95 -20.44
N THR A 243 -33.32 65.81 -21.17
CA THR A 243 -34.03 65.41 -22.46
C THR A 243 -33.72 66.08 -23.88
N PRO A 244 -34.33 65.71 -25.06
CA PRO A 244 -33.62 65.04 -26.21
C PRO A 244 -34.01 65.51 -27.67
N VAL A 245 -33.72 64.75 -28.77
CA VAL A 245 -34.47 64.60 -30.08
C VAL A 245 -33.72 63.68 -31.12
N VAL A 246 -34.27 63.42 -32.35
CA VAL A 246 -34.15 62.19 -33.22
C VAL A 246 -33.81 62.48 -34.72
N VAL A 247 -33.44 61.44 -35.55
CA VAL A 247 -33.65 61.21 -37.04
C VAL A 247 -32.39 60.87 -37.92
N GLU A 248 -32.55 60.06 -39.00
CA GLU A 248 -31.58 59.55 -40.02
C GLU A 248 -32.26 59.44 -41.45
N PRO A 249 -31.83 58.71 -42.55
CA PRO A 249 -30.62 57.88 -42.91
C PRO A 249 -30.11 57.98 -44.42
N SER A 250 -29.40 56.94 -44.94
CA SER A 250 -29.23 56.49 -46.39
C SER A 250 -28.17 57.14 -47.34
N SER A 251 -27.66 56.54 -48.46
CA SER A 251 -27.40 55.11 -48.88
C SER A 251 -26.67 54.92 -50.27
N SER A 252 -25.81 53.89 -50.41
CA SER A 252 -25.46 53.08 -51.65
C SER A 252 -24.54 53.58 -52.82
N SER A 253 -23.76 52.65 -53.44
CA SER A 253 -23.36 52.49 -54.89
C SER A 253 -21.88 52.03 -55.20
N VAL A 254 -21.41 52.00 -56.47
CA VAL A 254 -20.56 50.89 -57.06
C VAL A 254 -19.39 51.23 -58.06
N SER A 255 -18.37 50.34 -58.11
CA SER A 255 -17.62 49.78 -59.30
C SER A 255 -16.28 50.36 -59.89
N SER A 256 -15.37 49.40 -60.25
CA SER A 256 -14.41 49.31 -61.40
C SER A 256 -12.94 49.86 -61.41
N THR A 257 -12.11 49.23 -62.26
CA THR A 257 -10.61 49.20 -62.41
C THR A 257 -10.12 49.93 -63.71
N PRO A 258 -8.87 49.85 -64.29
CA PRO A 258 -7.67 48.99 -64.06
C PRO A 258 -6.25 49.65 -64.30
N VAL A 259 -5.22 48.82 -64.65
CA VAL A 259 -3.83 49.10 -65.14
C VAL A 259 -2.71 49.19 -64.06
N VAL A 260 -1.45 48.68 -64.18
CA VAL A 260 -0.79 47.44 -64.72
C VAL A 260 0.75 47.55 -64.55
N VAL A 261 1.50 46.47 -64.22
CA VAL A 261 2.89 46.11 -64.70
C VAL A 261 3.28 44.68 -64.20
N VAL A 262 4.17 43.99 -64.95
CA VAL A 262 4.58 42.55 -64.89
C VAL A 262 5.94 42.29 -64.18
N PRO A 263 6.49 41.05 -64.03
CA PRO A 263 6.03 39.67 -64.37
C PRO A 263 5.93 38.71 -63.14
N SER A 264 5.24 37.54 -63.08
CA SER A 264 5.05 36.37 -64.00
C SER A 264 6.23 35.35 -63.97
N SER A 265 6.05 34.02 -63.86
CA SER A 265 4.84 33.14 -63.76
C SER A 265 5.19 31.75 -63.17
N SER A 266 4.20 30.87 -62.94
CA SER A 266 4.34 29.57 -62.24
C SER A 266 3.73 28.37 -63.00
N SER A 267 3.89 27.16 -62.41
CA SER A 267 3.15 25.88 -62.62
C SER A 267 3.70 24.77 -63.57
N VAL A 268 3.64 23.52 -63.03
CA VAL A 268 3.64 22.13 -63.59
C VAL A 268 3.79 21.87 -65.11
N SER A 269 4.42 20.78 -65.63
CA SER A 269 4.70 19.42 -65.08
C SER A 269 5.72 18.58 -65.91
N SER A 270 6.20 17.45 -65.34
CA SER A 270 6.63 16.18 -65.98
C SER A 270 8.00 15.98 -66.68
N GLU A 271 8.37 14.68 -66.77
CA GLU A 271 9.29 13.96 -67.69
C GLU A 271 10.84 13.86 -67.48
N THR A 272 11.28 12.66 -67.01
CA THR A 272 12.28 11.71 -67.62
C THR A 272 13.73 12.14 -67.99
N VAL A 273 14.79 11.30 -68.01
CA VAL A 273 15.03 9.87 -67.61
C VAL A 273 16.54 9.60 -67.41
N ALA A 274 16.88 8.73 -66.45
CA ALA A 274 18.06 7.82 -66.27
C ALA A 274 19.50 8.24 -66.73
N SER A 275 20.60 7.71 -66.17
CA SER A 275 20.86 6.57 -65.26
C SER A 275 22.20 6.81 -64.51
N SER A 276 22.73 6.04 -63.56
CA SER A 276 22.42 4.74 -62.92
C SER A 276 23.14 4.72 -61.52
N ALA A 277 23.14 3.70 -60.65
CA ALA A 277 22.68 2.31 -60.73
C ALA A 277 22.36 1.70 -59.33
N SER A 278 21.50 0.68 -59.31
CA SER A 278 21.54 -0.60 -58.55
C SER A 278 22.23 -0.72 -57.18
N VAL A 279 21.68 -1.35 -56.12
CA VAL A 279 20.38 -1.99 -55.76
C VAL A 279 20.38 -2.16 -54.21
N SER A 280 19.32 -2.50 -53.44
CA SER A 280 17.92 -2.96 -53.67
C SER A 280 17.01 -2.35 -52.55
N SER A 281 15.68 -2.24 -52.52
CA SER A 281 14.47 -2.82 -53.16
C SER A 281 14.01 -4.22 -52.69
N THR A 282 12.75 -4.54 -52.34
CA THR A 282 11.45 -3.80 -52.27
C THR A 282 10.43 -4.56 -51.31
N PRO A 283 9.06 -4.45 -51.31
CA PRO A 283 8.35 -3.72 -50.24
C PRO A 283 7.07 -4.42 -49.65
N ASP A 284 6.22 -3.60 -49.02
CA ASP A 284 4.92 -3.81 -48.30
C ASP A 284 3.81 -4.65 -48.96
N ILE A 285 2.83 -5.12 -48.15
CA ILE A 285 1.38 -4.79 -48.30
C ILE A 285 0.46 -5.28 -47.13
N GLU A 286 -0.58 -4.48 -46.85
CA GLU A 286 -1.85 -4.71 -46.13
C GLU A 286 -1.95 -5.01 -44.60
N VAL A 287 -3.09 -4.57 -44.04
CA VAL A 287 -3.59 -4.75 -42.66
C VAL A 287 -5.09 -5.00 -42.72
N PRO A 288 -5.63 -6.01 -42.01
CA PRO A 288 -6.90 -5.78 -41.32
C PRO A 288 -7.05 -6.52 -39.97
N GLY A 289 -7.25 -5.76 -38.88
CA GLY A 289 -8.07 -6.16 -37.73
C GLY A 289 -7.50 -7.15 -36.70
N GLY A 290 -7.20 -6.65 -35.50
CA GLY A 290 -7.01 -7.43 -34.27
C GLY A 290 -7.04 -6.50 -33.06
N SER A 291 -7.95 -6.74 -32.11
CA SER A 291 -8.26 -5.77 -31.04
C SER A 291 -7.19 -5.73 -29.94
N SER A 292 -6.79 -4.53 -29.53
CA SER A 292 -6.00 -4.31 -28.32
C SER A 292 -6.87 -4.40 -27.06
N SER A 293 -6.79 -5.50 -26.32
CA SER A 293 -7.40 -5.64 -25.00
C SER A 293 -6.51 -5.02 -23.91
N SER A 294 -6.74 -3.75 -23.61
CA SER A 294 -6.14 -3.08 -22.46
C SER A 294 -6.66 -3.69 -21.16
N ILE A 295 -5.80 -4.32 -20.36
CA ILE A 295 -6.15 -4.79 -19.02
C ILE A 295 -6.17 -3.59 -18.07
N SER A 296 -7.37 -3.09 -17.80
CA SER A 296 -7.61 -2.01 -16.83
C SER A 296 -7.53 -2.53 -15.40
N SER A 297 -6.48 -2.15 -14.66
CA SER A 297 -6.38 -2.39 -13.23
C SER A 297 -7.07 -1.27 -12.44
N GLU A 298 -8.37 -1.42 -12.20
CA GLU A 298 -9.15 -0.53 -11.33
C GLU A 298 -9.87 -1.30 -10.21
N ALA A 299 -10.32 -0.55 -9.20
CA ALA A 299 -10.97 -0.98 -7.96
C ALA A 299 -10.08 -1.74 -6.93
N ASN A 300 -9.84 -1.07 -5.80
CA ASN A 300 -9.47 -1.62 -4.48
C ASN A 300 -8.26 -2.58 -4.39
N GLY A 301 -7.07 -1.99 -4.28
CA GLY A 301 -5.89 -2.69 -3.75
C GLY A 301 -4.86 -1.72 -3.17
N LEU A 302 -4.28 -2.06 -2.01
CA LEU A 302 -3.00 -1.48 -1.59
C LEU A 302 -1.91 -2.05 -2.51
N ARG A 303 -1.22 -1.19 -3.27
CA ARG A 303 -0.11 -1.63 -4.13
C ARG A 303 1.04 -2.09 -3.21
N PRO A 304 1.54 -3.34 -3.32
CA PRO A 304 2.68 -3.77 -2.51
C PRO A 304 3.87 -2.84 -2.71
N ALA A 305 4.53 -2.45 -1.61
CA ALA A 305 5.63 -1.48 -1.62
C ALA A 305 6.82 -2.02 -2.44
N LYS A 306 6.89 -1.61 -3.70
CA LYS A 306 7.91 -2.01 -4.67
C LYS A 306 8.90 -0.87 -4.84
N MET A 307 10.17 -1.15 -4.56
CA MET A 307 11.25 -0.20 -4.85
C MET A 307 11.42 -0.06 -6.36
N GLU A 308 11.29 1.18 -6.86
CA GLU A 308 11.49 1.53 -8.27
C GLU A 308 12.51 2.70 -8.34
N GLY A 309 12.79 3.22 -9.54
CA GLY A 309 13.68 4.38 -9.70
C GLY A 309 15.18 4.11 -9.44
N PHE A 310 15.92 5.17 -9.12
CA PHE A 310 17.37 5.12 -8.95
C PHE A 310 17.85 4.29 -7.76
N ALA A 311 17.07 4.20 -6.66
CA ALA A 311 17.41 3.30 -5.54
C ALA A 311 17.39 1.83 -5.97
N ALA A 312 16.36 1.42 -6.72
CA ALA A 312 16.25 0.06 -7.26
C ALA A 312 17.36 -0.24 -8.27
N HIS A 313 17.61 0.69 -9.20
CA HIS A 313 18.68 0.56 -10.20
C HIS A 313 20.07 0.44 -9.55
N ALA A 314 20.31 1.14 -8.44
CA ALA A 314 21.56 1.08 -7.68
C ALA A 314 21.59 -0.04 -6.61
N GLY A 315 20.55 -0.88 -6.50
CA GLY A 315 20.53 -2.04 -5.62
C GLY A 315 20.47 -1.72 -4.12
N VAL A 316 19.59 -0.80 -3.69
CA VAL A 316 19.33 -0.58 -2.26
C VAL A 316 18.67 -1.81 -1.64
N THR A 317 19.16 -2.20 -0.46
CA THR A 317 18.64 -3.28 0.40
C THR A 317 18.53 -2.86 1.88
N GLY A 318 19.12 -1.73 2.27
CA GLY A 318 19.09 -1.25 3.66
C GLY A 318 19.70 -2.24 4.64
N GLY A 319 18.98 -2.47 5.74
CA GLY A 319 19.31 -3.40 6.82
C GLY A 319 19.00 -4.87 6.57
N ALA A 320 18.58 -5.23 5.36
CA ALA A 320 18.22 -6.60 5.00
C ALA A 320 19.40 -7.57 5.21
N GLY A 321 19.13 -8.77 5.74
CA GLY A 321 20.14 -9.71 6.24
C GLY A 321 20.65 -9.45 7.67
N GLY A 322 20.41 -8.26 8.21
CA GLY A 322 20.86 -7.86 9.54
C GLY A 322 19.98 -8.38 10.69
N PRO A 323 20.46 -8.29 11.94
CA PRO A 323 19.59 -8.36 13.11
C PRO A 323 18.46 -7.32 13.02
N VAL A 324 17.26 -7.75 13.42
CA VAL A 324 16.10 -6.87 13.60
C VAL A 324 16.05 -6.41 15.06
N ILE A 325 16.04 -5.10 15.29
CA ILE A 325 16.02 -4.48 16.63
C ILE A 325 14.75 -3.64 16.76
N THR A 326 13.87 -3.96 17.71
CA THR A 326 12.70 -3.10 18.00
C THR A 326 13.06 -2.05 19.04
N VAL A 327 12.67 -0.80 18.81
CA VAL A 327 12.93 0.36 19.68
C VAL A 327 11.65 1.15 19.93
N THR A 328 11.55 1.79 21.10
CA THR A 328 10.38 2.59 21.51
C THR A 328 10.73 4.05 21.85
N THR A 329 12.01 4.35 22.02
CA THR A 329 12.56 5.65 22.39
C THR A 329 13.76 6.03 21.54
N GLY A 330 14.06 7.34 21.42
CA GLY A 330 15.23 7.80 20.68
C GLY A 330 16.57 7.41 21.31
N THR A 331 16.58 7.14 22.62
CA THR A 331 17.73 6.57 23.34
C THR A 331 18.06 5.16 22.84
N GLU A 332 17.05 4.30 22.67
CA GLU A 332 17.22 2.94 22.13
C GLU A 332 17.62 2.98 20.64
N LEU A 333 17.00 3.87 19.86
CA LEU A 333 17.34 4.10 18.45
C LEU A 333 18.80 4.55 18.29
N ASN A 334 19.24 5.54 19.07
CA ASN A 334 20.64 5.95 19.12
C ASN A 334 21.57 4.81 19.57
N ALA A 335 21.17 3.99 20.54
CA ALA A 335 21.97 2.86 21.01
C ALA A 335 22.15 1.78 19.93
N ALA A 336 21.10 1.46 19.17
CA ALA A 336 21.18 0.57 18.02
C ALA A 336 22.14 1.13 16.94
N LEU A 337 21.96 2.39 16.54
CA LEU A 337 22.84 3.07 15.58
C LEU A 337 24.29 3.24 16.10
N CYS A 338 24.49 3.25 17.42
CA CYS A 338 25.80 3.27 18.06
C CYS A 338 26.51 1.91 17.97
N GLY A 339 25.76 0.81 18.14
CA GLY A 339 26.25 -0.56 18.04
C GLY A 339 26.90 -0.85 16.68
N VAL A 340 26.26 -0.43 15.59
CA VAL A 340 26.82 -0.56 14.22
C VAL A 340 28.13 0.23 14.09
N ARG A 341 28.12 1.50 14.49
CA ARG A 341 29.28 2.40 14.36
C ARG A 341 30.51 1.98 15.16
N ASN A 342 30.31 1.40 16.35
CA ASN A 342 31.38 0.93 17.23
C ASN A 342 31.81 -0.52 16.93
N GLY A 343 30.93 -1.32 16.33
CA GLY A 343 31.19 -2.69 15.89
C GLY A 343 31.69 -2.74 14.44
N ASN A 344 30.83 -3.19 13.53
CA ASN A 344 31.10 -3.15 12.09
C ASN A 344 30.18 -2.14 11.39
N ARG A 345 30.78 -1.08 10.85
CA ARG A 345 30.11 0.04 10.17
C ARG A 345 29.36 -0.35 8.88
N THR A 346 29.54 -1.57 8.39
CA THR A 346 28.87 -2.13 7.21
C THR A 346 28.06 -3.39 7.51
N ALA A 347 27.91 -3.79 8.78
CA ALA A 347 26.98 -4.86 9.11
C ALA A 347 25.53 -4.35 8.91
N PRO A 348 24.67 -5.10 8.20
CA PRO A 348 23.28 -4.71 8.04
C PRO A 348 22.56 -4.65 9.38
N VAL A 349 21.61 -3.73 9.56
CA VAL A 349 20.66 -3.72 10.68
C VAL A 349 19.31 -3.13 10.29
N THR A 350 18.22 -3.79 10.70
CA THR A 350 16.86 -3.27 10.58
C THR A 350 16.36 -2.83 11.94
N ILE A 351 15.97 -1.57 12.07
CA ILE A 351 15.51 -0.97 13.32
C ILE A 351 14.01 -0.69 13.20
N MET A 352 13.20 -1.50 13.88
CA MET A 352 11.75 -1.37 13.92
C MET A 352 11.35 -0.36 14.99
N VAL A 353 10.72 0.76 14.60
CA VAL A 353 10.27 1.80 15.53
C VAL A 353 8.82 1.53 15.92
N ASN A 354 8.58 1.29 17.22
CA ASN A 354 7.27 0.92 17.76
C ASN A 354 6.88 1.82 18.95
N GLY A 355 7.05 3.14 18.79
CA GLY A 355 6.74 4.13 19.81
C GLY A 355 7.20 5.54 19.41
N THR A 356 6.77 6.54 20.19
CA THR A 356 7.09 7.94 19.91
C THR A 356 8.55 8.28 20.24
N ILE A 357 9.31 8.74 19.26
CA ILE A 357 10.67 9.29 19.39
C ILE A 357 10.55 10.81 19.63
N ASN A 358 11.18 11.35 20.67
CA ASN A 358 11.22 12.80 20.93
C ASN A 358 12.42 13.22 21.79
N HIS A 359 12.67 14.53 21.88
CA HIS A 359 13.74 15.12 22.72
C HIS A 359 13.71 14.67 24.19
N GLY A 360 12.52 14.39 24.75
CA GLY A 360 12.36 13.93 26.12
C GLY A 360 12.79 12.48 26.37
N ASN A 361 12.91 11.66 25.32
CA ASN A 361 13.36 10.26 25.41
C ASN A 361 14.60 9.94 24.56
N THR A 362 15.24 10.94 23.97
CA THR A 362 16.44 10.82 23.14
C THR A 362 17.69 11.24 23.91
N THR A 363 18.73 10.40 23.93
CA THR A 363 20.00 10.70 24.61
C THR A 363 21.21 10.26 23.78
N ALA A 364 22.29 11.03 23.88
CA ALA A 364 23.54 10.79 23.19
C ALA A 364 24.30 9.58 23.78
N GLN A 365 24.80 8.70 22.92
CA GLN A 365 25.51 7.46 23.28
C GLN A 365 27.03 7.54 23.06
N GLY A 366 27.56 8.74 22.75
CA GLY A 366 29.01 9.02 22.69
C GLY A 366 29.72 8.64 21.37
N CYS A 367 28.97 8.36 20.31
CA CYS A 367 29.46 7.73 19.07
C CYS A 367 28.96 8.47 17.81
N ASP A 368 29.13 9.79 17.76
CA ASP A 368 28.48 10.70 16.80
C ASP A 368 26.93 10.65 16.86
N THR A 369 26.35 10.33 18.03
CA THR A 369 24.91 10.40 18.34
C THR A 369 24.64 11.58 19.26
N GLN A 370 23.49 12.25 19.11
CA GLN A 370 23.13 13.45 19.88
C GLN A 370 21.76 13.27 20.58
N GLY A 371 21.40 14.19 21.49
CA GLY A 371 20.16 14.09 22.27
C GLY A 371 18.94 14.75 21.59
N ASP A 372 19.20 15.56 20.58
CA ASP A 372 18.30 16.47 19.87
C ASP A 372 18.07 16.08 18.41
N VAL A 373 18.87 15.14 17.87
CA VAL A 373 18.78 14.65 16.49
C VAL A 373 19.12 13.17 16.39
N ILE A 374 18.39 12.44 15.55
CA ILE A 374 18.71 11.06 15.16
C ILE A 374 19.65 11.12 13.95
N GLU A 375 20.88 10.59 14.07
CA GLU A 375 21.86 10.61 12.97
C GLU A 375 22.15 9.19 12.45
N ILE A 376 21.87 8.92 11.17
CA ILE A 376 22.41 7.76 10.42
C ILE A 376 23.76 8.19 9.84
N LYS A 377 24.85 7.94 10.57
CA LYS A 377 26.14 8.61 10.34
C LYS A 377 27.33 7.68 10.24
N LYS A 378 28.18 7.86 9.21
CA LYS A 378 29.43 7.09 9.00
C LYS A 378 29.18 5.59 9.11
N THR A 379 28.17 5.09 8.40
CA THR A 379 27.64 3.72 8.50
C THR A 379 26.98 3.33 7.18
N SER A 380 26.72 2.05 6.94
CA SER A 380 25.96 1.61 5.77
C SER A 380 25.10 0.40 6.08
N ASN A 381 24.15 0.08 5.20
CA ASN A 381 23.23 -1.05 5.33
C ASN A 381 22.28 -0.89 6.54
N VAL A 382 21.49 0.18 6.57
CA VAL A 382 20.57 0.47 7.70
C VAL A 382 19.15 0.65 7.20
N SER A 383 18.19 -0.05 7.79
CA SER A 383 16.75 0.26 7.65
C SER A 383 16.23 0.84 8.96
N ILE A 384 15.47 1.94 8.89
CA ILE A 384 14.57 2.39 9.96
C ILE A 384 13.14 2.21 9.43
N ILE A 385 12.35 1.35 10.07
CA ILE A 385 11.01 0.99 9.59
C ILE A 385 10.00 1.15 10.72
N GLY A 386 8.89 1.85 10.48
CA GLY A 386 7.82 1.97 11.47
C GLY A 386 6.95 0.73 11.62
N VAL A 387 6.51 0.42 12.84
CA VAL A 387 5.55 -0.66 13.13
C VAL A 387 4.13 -0.10 13.10
N GLY A 388 3.29 -0.59 12.18
CA GLY A 388 1.91 -0.12 12.02
C GLY A 388 1.87 1.39 11.75
N THR A 389 1.28 2.16 12.65
CA THR A 389 1.29 3.64 12.65
C THR A 389 1.96 4.22 13.91
N ASN A 390 2.77 3.42 14.63
CA ASN A 390 3.25 3.77 15.97
C ASN A 390 4.55 4.61 15.96
N ALA A 391 5.21 4.72 14.80
CA ALA A 391 6.53 5.32 14.64
C ALA A 391 6.48 6.84 14.44
N LEU A 392 5.96 7.55 15.45
CA LEU A 392 5.94 9.01 15.49
C LEU A 392 7.29 9.57 15.95
N PHE A 393 7.88 10.48 15.19
CA PHE A 393 9.02 11.31 15.56
C PHE A 393 8.51 12.74 15.79
N ASP A 394 8.47 13.16 17.05
CA ASP A 394 7.79 14.40 17.48
C ASP A 394 8.81 15.50 17.79
N GLU A 395 8.79 16.57 16.98
CA GLU A 395 9.77 17.68 16.93
C GLU A 395 11.24 17.27 16.65
N ILE A 396 11.51 16.00 16.30
CA ILE A 396 12.86 15.48 16.04
C ILE A 396 12.94 14.81 14.66
N GLY A 397 13.90 15.23 13.82
CA GLY A 397 14.14 14.66 12.48
C GLY A 397 15.36 13.73 12.41
N ILE A 398 15.51 13.09 11.24
CA ILE A 398 16.57 12.12 10.94
C ILE A 398 17.59 12.73 9.96
N HIS A 399 18.87 12.77 10.30
CA HIS A 399 19.94 13.22 9.39
C HIS A 399 20.82 12.05 8.92
N VAL A 400 21.10 11.99 7.62
CA VAL A 400 21.92 10.97 6.95
C VAL A 400 23.23 11.61 6.45
N ARG A 401 24.38 11.10 6.89
CA ARG A 401 25.72 11.73 6.71
C ARG A 401 26.82 10.67 6.59
N ASP A 402 27.70 10.75 5.59
CA ASP A 402 28.75 9.74 5.35
C ASP A 402 28.19 8.29 5.32
N ALA A 403 27.05 8.07 4.66
CA ALA A 403 26.29 6.83 4.80
C ALA A 403 25.68 6.33 3.49
N SER A 404 25.60 5.00 3.32
CA SER A 404 25.09 4.41 2.08
C SER A 404 24.24 3.15 2.29
N ASN A 405 23.41 2.83 1.30
CA ASN A 405 22.45 1.71 1.36
C ASN A 405 21.52 1.83 2.58
N ILE A 406 20.65 2.85 2.55
CA ILE A 406 19.78 3.23 3.66
C ILE A 406 18.31 3.13 3.25
N ILE A 407 17.44 2.64 4.14
CA ILE A 407 15.99 2.67 3.98
C ILE A 407 15.39 3.43 5.17
N ILE A 408 14.48 4.37 4.90
CA ILE A 408 13.62 5.00 5.91
C ILE A 408 12.18 4.81 5.44
N GLN A 409 11.40 3.98 6.16
CA GLN A 409 10.10 3.53 5.69
C GLN A 409 9.01 3.58 6.79
N ASN A 410 7.78 3.94 6.42
CA ASN A 410 6.61 3.87 7.30
C ASN A 410 6.75 4.66 8.63
N VAL A 411 7.54 5.74 8.67
CA VAL A 411 7.64 6.63 9.85
C VAL A 411 6.84 7.92 9.66
N HIS A 412 6.30 8.47 10.75
CA HIS A 412 5.64 9.78 10.79
C HIS A 412 6.58 10.75 11.49
N ILE A 413 7.06 11.78 10.80
CA ILE A 413 7.96 12.80 11.36
C ILE A 413 7.27 14.17 11.27
N ARG A 414 7.13 14.86 12.41
CA ARG A 414 6.37 16.12 12.47
C ARG A 414 7.05 17.26 13.22
N ASN A 415 6.73 18.48 12.79
CA ASN A 415 6.99 19.73 13.51
C ASN A 415 8.46 19.97 13.90
N VAL A 416 9.37 19.45 13.09
CA VAL A 416 10.81 19.46 13.33
C VAL A 416 11.37 20.88 13.28
N LYS A 417 11.93 21.36 14.40
CA LYS A 417 12.26 22.78 14.57
C LYS A 417 13.64 23.16 14.05
N LYS A 418 13.71 24.32 13.40
CA LYS A 418 14.96 24.91 12.88
C LYS A 418 15.85 25.47 13.99
N SER A 419 17.13 25.61 13.65
CA SER A 419 18.19 26.16 14.53
C SER A 419 17.75 27.40 15.30
N GLY A 420 17.70 27.28 16.64
CA GLY A 420 17.28 28.34 17.56
C GLY A 420 16.11 27.97 18.49
N SER A 421 15.36 26.90 18.19
CA SER A 421 14.41 26.31 19.15
C SER A 421 15.13 25.53 20.26
N PRO A 422 14.59 25.48 21.50
CA PRO A 422 15.02 24.50 22.52
C PRO A 422 14.87 23.03 22.10
N THR A 423 14.03 22.75 21.10
CA THR A 423 13.78 21.44 20.49
C THR A 423 14.31 21.36 19.04
N SER A 424 15.33 22.15 18.71
CA SER A 424 15.91 22.17 17.37
C SER A 424 16.84 20.98 17.11
N ASN A 425 16.64 20.26 16.01
CA ASN A 425 17.57 19.24 15.49
C ASN A 425 18.42 19.75 14.31
N GLY A 426 18.01 20.85 13.67
CA GLY A 426 18.46 21.29 12.35
C GLY A 426 17.35 22.01 11.57
N GLY A 427 16.13 21.45 11.57
CA GLY A 427 14.94 21.96 10.88
C GLY A 427 14.45 21.08 9.73
N ASP A 428 15.27 20.13 9.27
CA ASP A 428 14.90 19.14 8.25
C ASP A 428 14.25 17.92 8.93
N ALA A 429 13.09 17.46 8.45
CA ALA A 429 12.46 16.24 8.96
C ALA A 429 13.25 14.98 8.55
N ILE A 430 13.72 14.93 7.30
CA ILE A 430 14.79 14.05 6.83
C ILE A 430 15.85 14.91 6.10
N GLY A 431 17.05 15.02 6.64
CA GLY A 431 18.17 15.76 6.04
C GLY A 431 19.27 14.84 5.52
N MET A 432 19.46 14.75 4.20
CA MET A 432 20.58 14.04 3.58
C MET A 432 21.69 15.01 3.17
N GLU A 433 22.92 14.71 3.61
CA GLU A 433 24.06 15.61 3.47
C GLU A 433 25.28 14.88 2.83
N THR A 434 26.49 15.38 3.09
CA THR A 434 27.75 14.95 2.48
C THR A 434 27.94 13.43 2.47
N ASN A 435 28.42 12.91 1.34
CA ASN A 435 28.76 11.50 1.11
C ASN A 435 27.59 10.54 1.37
N VAL A 436 26.40 10.84 0.84
CA VAL A 436 25.23 9.95 0.90
C VAL A 436 24.90 9.35 -0.48
N ASP A 437 24.76 8.02 -0.52
CA ASP A 437 24.57 7.24 -1.74
C ASP A 437 23.57 6.09 -1.48
N ARG A 438 22.73 5.73 -2.45
CA ARG A 438 21.83 4.56 -2.36
C ARG A 438 20.87 4.65 -1.17
N VAL A 439 19.80 5.42 -1.32
CA VAL A 439 18.78 5.64 -0.27
C VAL A 439 17.36 5.44 -0.79
N TRP A 440 16.50 4.80 0.00
CA TRP A 440 15.06 4.70 -0.27
C TRP A 440 14.27 5.35 0.89
N ILE A 441 13.43 6.33 0.56
CA ILE A 441 12.54 7.05 1.49
C ILE A 441 11.10 6.72 1.08
N ASP A 442 10.43 5.84 1.81
CA ASP A 442 9.19 5.17 1.35
C ASP A 442 8.03 5.17 2.36
N HIS A 443 6.79 5.41 1.91
CA HIS A 443 5.59 5.34 2.76
C HIS A 443 5.63 6.17 4.06
N ASN A 444 6.41 7.25 4.13
CA ASN A 444 6.51 8.10 5.32
C ASN A 444 5.46 9.21 5.31
N TRP A 445 5.12 9.73 6.50
CA TRP A 445 4.36 10.98 6.64
C TRP A 445 5.32 12.03 7.20
N LEU A 446 5.62 13.06 6.41
CA LEU A 446 6.48 14.18 6.78
C LEU A 446 5.63 15.45 6.85
N GLU A 447 5.61 16.15 8.00
CA GLU A 447 4.79 17.35 8.16
C GLU A 447 5.40 18.45 9.03
N ALA A 448 4.92 19.67 8.81
CA ALA A 448 5.16 20.81 9.67
C ALA A 448 3.87 21.61 9.85
N SER A 449 3.76 22.40 10.90
CA SER A 449 2.61 23.30 11.12
C SER A 449 2.91 24.70 10.58
N GLY A 450 3.22 24.82 9.28
CA GLY A 450 3.64 26.06 8.62
C GLY A 450 5.07 26.06 8.08
N GLY A 451 5.73 27.23 8.10
CA GLY A 451 6.95 27.48 7.33
C GLY A 451 8.10 28.13 8.09
N GLU A 452 9.02 28.74 7.32
CA GLU A 452 10.25 29.32 7.87
C GLU A 452 9.96 30.43 8.90
N LYS A 453 8.87 31.19 8.70
CA LYS A 453 8.37 32.22 9.62
C LYS A 453 7.86 31.65 10.95
N ASP A 454 7.45 30.38 10.98
CA ASP A 454 6.87 29.69 12.14
C ASP A 454 7.89 28.76 12.85
N GLY A 455 9.15 28.77 12.38
CA GLY A 455 10.29 28.10 13.00
C GLY A 455 10.59 26.68 12.50
N TYR A 456 10.06 26.29 11.33
CA TYR A 456 10.42 25.06 10.61
C TYR A 456 11.39 25.37 9.46
N ASP A 457 11.94 24.37 8.76
CA ASP A 457 12.58 24.60 7.44
C ASP A 457 11.93 23.75 6.34
N SER A 458 12.52 22.60 5.99
CA SER A 458 12.09 21.75 4.87
C SER A 458 11.81 20.31 5.34
N LEU A 459 11.01 19.54 4.60
CA LEU A 459 10.65 18.17 5.02
C LEU A 459 11.70 17.12 4.61
N LEU A 460 12.22 17.19 3.38
CA LEU A 460 13.19 16.25 2.82
C LEU A 460 14.23 16.97 1.96
N ASP A 461 15.42 17.20 2.52
CA ASP A 461 16.48 17.95 1.85
C ASP A 461 17.67 17.06 1.48
N MET A 462 18.25 17.29 0.31
CA MET A 462 19.40 16.55 -0.24
C MET A 462 20.51 17.53 -0.64
N LYS A 463 21.68 17.42 0.02
CA LYS A 463 22.72 18.46 0.07
C LYS A 463 24.13 17.83 -0.05
N SER A 464 25.07 18.51 -0.72
CA SER A 464 26.49 18.13 -0.75
C SER A 464 26.81 16.78 -1.44
N GLY A 465 26.21 16.54 -2.61
CA GLY A 465 26.54 15.39 -3.47
C GLY A 465 25.79 14.09 -3.16
N VAL A 466 24.57 14.18 -2.64
CA VAL A 466 23.64 13.04 -2.48
C VAL A 466 23.36 12.38 -3.84
N THR A 467 23.37 11.06 -3.91
CA THR A 467 23.12 10.34 -5.16
C THR A 467 22.37 9.01 -5.01
N ASN A 468 21.75 8.55 -6.09
CA ASN A 468 21.03 7.28 -6.22
C ASN A 468 19.92 7.11 -5.16
N VAL A 469 18.93 8.02 -5.19
CA VAL A 469 17.85 8.06 -4.20
C VAL A 469 16.48 7.85 -4.86
N THR A 470 15.61 7.07 -4.22
CA THR A 470 14.17 7.03 -4.55
C THR A 470 13.36 7.54 -3.35
N VAL A 471 12.39 8.39 -3.64
CA VAL A 471 11.42 8.95 -2.70
C VAL A 471 10.04 8.54 -3.19
N SER A 472 9.38 7.62 -2.49
CA SER A 472 8.13 7.00 -2.96
C SER A 472 7.01 6.91 -1.92
N TYR A 473 5.76 7.07 -2.36
CA TYR A 473 4.57 6.92 -1.51
C TYR A 473 4.57 7.77 -0.22
N ASN A 474 5.35 8.86 -0.14
CA ASN A 474 5.39 9.70 1.06
C ASN A 474 4.26 10.74 1.03
N LEU A 475 3.65 10.99 2.17
CA LEU A 475 2.78 12.14 2.40
C LEU A 475 3.62 13.31 2.94
N PHE A 476 3.76 14.36 2.13
CA PHE A 476 4.28 15.66 2.53
C PHE A 476 3.09 16.57 2.86
N ASN A 477 2.99 17.08 4.10
CA ASN A 477 1.80 17.78 4.58
C ASN A 477 2.10 19.13 5.28
N ASP A 478 1.27 20.14 5.02
CA ASP A 478 1.14 21.44 5.73
C ASP A 478 2.43 22.28 5.93
N SER A 479 3.50 21.97 5.19
CA SER A 479 4.79 22.66 5.24
C SER A 479 4.94 23.71 4.14
N SER A 480 5.58 24.84 4.46
CA SER A 480 6.03 25.79 3.44
C SER A 480 7.00 25.16 2.43
N ARG A 481 7.82 24.19 2.83
CA ARG A 481 8.84 23.58 1.98
C ARG A 481 8.79 22.06 2.07
N ALA A 482 8.56 21.38 0.95
CA ALA A 482 8.76 19.93 0.93
C ALA A 482 10.26 19.58 0.86
N GLY A 483 11.02 20.11 -0.11
CA GLY A 483 12.45 19.76 -0.19
C GLY A 483 13.25 20.34 -1.35
N LEU A 484 14.58 20.41 -1.17
CA LEU A 484 15.53 20.68 -2.25
C LEU A 484 16.48 19.52 -2.55
N VAL A 485 16.91 19.48 -3.81
CA VAL A 485 18.02 18.67 -4.35
C VAL A 485 19.10 19.66 -4.78
N GLY A 486 20.06 19.90 -3.90
CA GLY A 486 21.13 20.89 -4.06
C GLY A 486 20.88 22.20 -3.31
N TYR A 487 21.70 22.49 -2.31
CA TYR A 487 21.53 23.70 -1.47
C TYR A 487 22.07 24.98 -2.13
N ASN A 488 22.98 24.87 -3.10
CA ASN A 488 23.53 25.99 -3.86
C ASN A 488 23.85 25.59 -5.31
N ASP A 489 24.08 26.56 -6.18
CA ASP A 489 24.21 26.36 -7.63
C ASP A 489 25.50 25.64 -8.08
N SER A 490 26.44 25.37 -7.15
CA SER A 490 27.65 24.57 -7.37
C SER A 490 27.59 23.18 -6.72
N ASP A 491 26.45 22.80 -6.12
CA ASP A 491 26.25 21.49 -5.51
C ASP A 491 25.99 20.40 -6.58
N THR A 492 26.37 19.15 -6.31
CA THR A 492 26.56 18.08 -7.32
C THR A 492 25.76 16.81 -7.04
N ASN A 493 24.58 16.95 -6.43
CA ASN A 493 23.62 15.84 -6.26
C ASN A 493 23.12 15.37 -7.63
N THR A 494 22.73 14.10 -7.78
CA THR A 494 22.17 13.54 -9.03
C THR A 494 21.41 12.24 -8.79
N ASN A 495 20.78 11.68 -9.81
CA ASN A 495 20.18 10.34 -9.80
C ASN A 495 19.09 10.20 -8.71
N ILE A 496 18.10 11.09 -8.73
CA ILE A 496 16.99 11.12 -7.76
C ILE A 496 15.67 10.77 -8.45
N THR A 497 14.85 9.92 -7.84
CA THR A 497 13.48 9.61 -8.28
C THR A 497 12.47 10.08 -7.23
N PHE A 498 11.39 10.72 -7.66
CA PHE A 498 10.19 11.00 -6.86
C PHE A 498 8.99 10.33 -7.52
N HIS A 499 8.34 9.36 -6.88
CA HIS A 499 7.10 8.78 -7.43
C HIS A 499 5.99 8.48 -6.43
N HIS A 500 4.74 8.62 -6.86
CA HIS A 500 3.54 8.34 -6.03
C HIS A 500 3.48 9.10 -4.69
N ASN A 501 4.23 10.20 -4.53
CA ASN A 501 4.19 11.02 -3.32
C ASN A 501 2.94 11.93 -3.36
N TRP A 502 2.36 12.19 -2.18
CA TRP A 502 1.30 13.17 -2.00
C TRP A 502 1.90 14.47 -1.45
N TYR A 503 1.85 15.54 -2.22
CA TYR A 503 2.18 16.90 -1.78
C TYR A 503 0.88 17.62 -1.42
N LYS A 504 0.50 17.57 -0.15
CA LYS A 504 -0.72 18.16 0.38
C LYS A 504 -0.40 19.47 1.10
N ASN A 505 -1.06 20.56 0.72
CA ASN A 505 -0.89 21.87 1.34
C ASN A 505 0.59 22.29 1.45
N ILE A 506 1.33 22.28 0.33
CA ILE A 506 2.76 22.67 0.31
C ILE A 506 2.93 23.99 -0.44
N GLU A 507 3.56 24.99 0.20
CA GLU A 507 3.74 26.31 -0.43
C GLU A 507 4.81 26.27 -1.55
N GLN A 508 5.91 25.55 -1.39
CA GLN A 508 7.00 25.54 -2.38
C GLN A 508 7.93 24.31 -2.33
N ARG A 509 8.77 24.19 -3.37
CA ARG A 509 9.91 23.26 -3.48
C ARG A 509 9.49 21.79 -3.44
N THR A 510 8.90 21.29 -4.53
CA THR A 510 8.46 19.89 -4.64
C THR A 510 8.99 19.20 -5.90
N PRO A 511 10.30 18.92 -6.03
CA PRO A 511 11.42 19.53 -5.31
C PRO A 511 11.90 20.84 -5.98
N LEU A 512 12.80 21.57 -5.31
CA LEU A 512 13.69 22.55 -5.96
C LEU A 512 14.99 21.83 -6.37
N ILE A 513 15.41 21.91 -7.64
CA ILE A 513 16.50 21.09 -8.19
C ILE A 513 17.67 21.95 -8.68
N ARG A 514 18.91 21.54 -8.40
CA ARG A 514 20.15 22.14 -8.93
C ARG A 514 21.14 21.07 -9.40
N ASN A 515 21.69 21.22 -10.60
CA ASN A 515 22.65 20.34 -11.32
C ASN A 515 22.28 18.83 -11.44
N ALA A 516 21.21 18.37 -10.82
CA ALA A 516 20.85 16.96 -10.72
C ALA A 516 20.05 16.44 -11.92
N LEU A 517 20.29 15.18 -12.28
CA LEU A 517 19.33 14.35 -13.00
C LEU A 517 18.23 13.88 -12.04
N VAL A 518 16.98 14.21 -12.32
CA VAL A 518 15.82 13.86 -11.49
C VAL A 518 14.68 13.32 -12.35
N HIS A 519 13.98 12.29 -11.84
CA HIS A 519 12.80 11.71 -12.47
C HIS A 519 11.61 11.86 -11.52
N ILE A 520 10.49 12.39 -12.01
CA ILE A 520 9.32 12.77 -11.23
C ILE A 520 8.08 12.22 -11.93
N TYR A 521 7.49 11.14 -11.40
CA TYR A 521 6.34 10.49 -12.05
C TYR A 521 5.24 10.00 -11.10
N ASN A 522 3.99 9.93 -11.57
CA ASN A 522 2.85 9.43 -10.80
C ASN A 522 2.60 10.15 -9.44
N ASN A 523 3.12 11.37 -9.21
CA ASN A 523 2.92 12.10 -7.94
C ASN A 523 1.65 12.96 -7.99
N TYR A 524 1.05 13.21 -6.82
CA TYR A 524 -0.16 14.01 -6.65
C TYR A 524 0.12 15.27 -5.82
N TRP A 525 -0.23 16.45 -6.36
CA TRP A 525 -0.29 17.70 -5.60
C TRP A 525 -1.74 18.08 -5.33
N SER A 526 -2.03 18.55 -4.11
CA SER A 526 -3.34 19.07 -3.73
C SER A 526 -3.22 20.19 -2.69
N ASN A 527 -3.56 21.42 -3.07
CA ASN A 527 -3.58 22.58 -2.19
C ASN A 527 -5.00 23.15 -2.02
N PRO A 528 -5.28 23.98 -1.00
CA PRO A 528 -6.61 24.56 -0.78
C PRO A 528 -7.03 25.54 -1.89
N SER A 529 -6.09 26.20 -2.57
CA SER A 529 -6.34 27.09 -3.70
C SER A 529 -5.14 27.13 -4.65
N GLN A 530 -5.34 27.51 -5.92
CA GLN A 530 -4.24 27.70 -6.87
C GLN A 530 -3.17 28.67 -6.35
N THR A 531 -3.56 29.70 -5.60
CA THR A 531 -2.66 30.76 -5.10
C THR A 531 -1.88 30.39 -3.84
N TYR A 532 -2.19 29.27 -3.19
CA TYR A 532 -1.47 28.77 -2.01
C TYR A 532 -0.01 28.41 -2.35
N MET A 533 0.22 27.83 -3.53
CA MET A 533 1.54 27.38 -3.95
C MET A 533 2.30 28.48 -4.70
N ILE A 534 3.55 28.73 -4.32
CA ILE A 534 4.47 29.65 -4.99
C ILE A 534 5.06 28.97 -6.23
N HIS A 535 5.56 27.73 -6.09
CA HIS A 535 5.95 26.85 -7.19
C HIS A 535 6.03 25.39 -6.75
N ALA A 536 5.74 24.45 -7.65
CA ALA A 536 6.05 23.04 -7.42
C ALA A 536 7.49 22.70 -7.84
N ILE A 537 7.67 22.09 -9.01
CA ILE A 537 8.98 21.63 -9.52
C ILE A 537 9.76 22.84 -10.07
N ASN A 538 10.92 23.15 -9.48
CA ASN A 538 11.75 24.27 -9.91
C ASN A 538 13.14 23.79 -10.37
N SER A 539 13.31 23.60 -11.68
CA SER A 539 14.53 23.11 -12.31
C SER A 539 15.51 24.26 -12.56
N ARG A 540 16.60 24.30 -11.78
CA ARG A 540 17.58 25.40 -11.76
C ARG A 540 18.98 24.88 -12.01
N ALA A 541 19.92 25.79 -12.31
CA ALA A 541 21.36 25.52 -12.36
C ALA A 541 21.68 24.21 -13.11
N ASN A 542 21.36 24.15 -14.41
CA ASN A 542 21.66 23.01 -15.30
C ASN A 542 21.02 21.65 -14.92
N ALA A 543 20.07 21.61 -13.97
CA ALA A 543 19.34 20.39 -13.64
C ALA A 543 18.57 19.82 -14.85
N GLN A 544 18.33 18.52 -14.85
CA GLN A 544 17.59 17.79 -15.89
C GLN A 544 16.44 17.02 -15.24
N ALA A 545 15.21 17.47 -15.44
CA ALA A 545 14.02 16.84 -14.87
C ALA A 545 13.19 16.09 -15.92
N LEU A 546 13.02 14.78 -15.77
CA LEU A 546 12.01 14.00 -16.51
C LEU A 546 10.70 14.02 -15.70
N VAL A 547 9.61 14.53 -16.28
CA VAL A 547 8.36 14.83 -15.57
C VAL A 547 7.15 14.23 -16.32
N GLU A 548 6.57 13.16 -15.78
CA GLU A 548 5.68 12.25 -16.53
C GLU A 548 4.50 11.76 -15.68
N SER A 549 3.29 11.67 -16.23
CA SER A 549 2.11 11.10 -15.54
C SER A 549 1.81 11.67 -14.15
N ASN A 550 2.10 12.95 -13.90
CA ASN A 550 1.82 13.61 -12.62
C ASN A 550 0.45 14.32 -12.63
N TYR A 551 -0.16 14.48 -11.45
CA TYR A 551 -1.43 15.19 -11.29
C TYR A 551 -1.29 16.40 -10.34
N PHE A 552 -1.50 17.59 -10.87
CA PHE A 552 -1.31 18.86 -10.18
C PHE A 552 -2.65 19.55 -9.89
N TYR A 553 -3.22 19.37 -8.70
CA TYR A 553 -4.45 20.04 -8.28
C TYR A 553 -4.17 21.28 -7.42
N ASN A 554 -4.75 22.42 -7.82
CA ASN A 554 -4.54 23.73 -7.19
C ASN A 554 -3.04 24.11 -7.12
N VAL A 555 -2.32 24.00 -8.24
CA VAL A 555 -0.89 24.34 -8.33
C VAL A 555 -0.64 25.51 -9.27
N ASN A 556 -0.23 26.64 -8.70
CA ASN A 556 0.45 27.70 -9.44
C ASN A 556 1.93 27.35 -9.69
N ASN A 557 2.41 27.65 -10.90
CA ASN A 557 3.77 27.33 -11.37
C ASN A 557 4.15 25.84 -11.14
N PRO A 558 3.45 24.86 -11.75
CA PRO A 558 3.69 23.42 -11.51
C PRO A 558 5.08 22.94 -11.96
N LEU A 559 5.60 23.53 -13.03
CA LEU A 559 6.95 23.29 -13.55
C LEU A 559 7.54 24.63 -14.02
N ILE A 560 8.73 24.98 -13.56
CA ILE A 560 9.38 26.27 -13.81
C ILE A 560 10.92 26.12 -13.79
N ALA A 561 11.63 27.00 -14.50
CA ALA A 561 13.03 27.33 -14.21
C ALA A 561 13.09 28.78 -13.74
N SER A 562 13.48 29.03 -12.49
CA SER A 562 13.47 30.38 -11.91
C SER A 562 14.80 31.12 -12.07
N LYS A 563 14.77 32.47 -12.15
CA LYS A 563 15.98 33.32 -12.26
C LYS A 563 16.77 33.48 -10.95
N ASP A 564 16.36 32.77 -9.90
CA ASP A 564 17.08 32.73 -8.63
C ASP A 564 18.41 31.96 -8.73
N SER A 565 18.71 31.32 -9.88
CA SER A 565 20.03 30.77 -10.24
C SER A 565 20.54 31.38 -11.56
N PRO A 566 21.88 31.54 -11.75
CA PRO A 566 22.46 32.16 -12.95
C PRO A 566 22.14 31.44 -14.27
N THR A 567 21.97 30.11 -14.24
CA THR A 567 21.50 29.31 -15.37
C THR A 567 20.17 28.63 -15.03
N PRO A 568 19.26 28.45 -16.01
CA PRO A 568 18.11 27.59 -15.83
C PRO A 568 18.54 26.12 -15.73
N GLY A 569 17.69 25.27 -15.14
CA GLY A 569 17.64 23.86 -15.49
C GLY A 569 16.71 23.66 -16.70
N CYS A 570 16.56 22.41 -17.14
CA CYS A 570 15.65 22.03 -18.20
C CYS A 570 14.79 20.83 -17.77
N TRP A 571 13.86 20.45 -18.63
CA TRP A 571 12.99 19.30 -18.42
C TRP A 571 12.57 18.64 -19.74
N GLN A 572 12.22 17.36 -19.63
CA GLN A 572 11.46 16.61 -20.61
C GLN A 572 10.11 16.18 -20.01
N THR A 573 9.06 16.24 -20.81
CA THR A 573 7.67 15.90 -20.50
C THR A 573 7.10 15.13 -21.68
N ASN A 574 6.80 13.83 -21.49
CA ASN A 574 6.40 12.92 -22.59
C ASN A 574 5.06 12.22 -22.41
N ASN A 575 4.60 12.04 -21.16
CA ASN A 575 3.44 11.24 -20.81
C ASN A 575 2.50 12.07 -19.94
N ASP A 576 1.26 12.21 -20.40
CA ASP A 576 0.07 12.81 -19.78
C ASP A 576 0.28 13.45 -18.39
N ASN A 577 0.73 14.71 -18.31
CA ASN A 577 0.67 15.44 -17.04
C ASN A 577 -0.66 16.18 -16.96
N THR A 578 -1.44 15.97 -15.90
CA THR A 578 -2.74 16.63 -15.68
C THR A 578 -2.57 17.81 -14.72
N VAL A 579 -3.12 19.00 -15.06
CA VAL A 579 -3.09 20.19 -14.20
C VAL A 579 -4.48 20.82 -14.13
N LEU A 580 -5.01 21.00 -12.90
CA LEU A 580 -6.37 21.48 -12.66
C LEU A 580 -6.47 22.41 -11.42
N PRO A 581 -7.39 23.39 -11.39
CA PRO A 581 -8.07 23.98 -12.55
C PRO A 581 -7.07 24.60 -13.54
N THR A 582 -7.56 25.14 -14.66
CA THR A 582 -6.77 25.66 -15.79
C THR A 582 -5.52 26.45 -15.36
N ILE A 583 -4.40 26.11 -16.01
CA ILE A 583 -3.02 26.43 -15.62
C ILE A 583 -2.79 27.92 -15.30
N TYR A 584 -2.41 28.20 -14.05
CA TYR A 584 -1.98 29.52 -13.60
C TYR A 584 -0.46 29.59 -13.42
N TYR A 585 0.16 30.58 -14.05
CA TYR A 585 1.58 30.91 -13.93
C TYR A 585 1.74 32.35 -13.44
N SER A 586 1.93 32.54 -12.13
CA SER A 586 2.14 33.87 -11.52
C SER A 586 3.41 34.58 -12.01
N ARG A 587 4.33 33.82 -12.65
CA ARG A 587 5.69 34.21 -13.09
C ARG A 587 6.59 34.78 -11.99
N THR A 588 6.12 34.82 -10.75
CA THR A 588 6.74 35.55 -9.65
C THR A 588 7.30 34.57 -8.63
N VAL A 589 8.61 34.65 -8.46
CA VAL A 589 9.45 33.88 -7.52
C VAL A 589 10.22 34.88 -6.64
N GLU A 590 11.00 34.43 -5.66
CA GLU A 590 11.68 35.31 -4.67
C GLU A 590 12.46 36.48 -5.31
N ASN A 591 13.20 36.26 -6.41
CA ASN A 591 13.88 37.33 -7.16
C ASN A 591 13.20 37.70 -8.50
N GLY A 592 11.90 37.41 -8.61
CA GLY A 592 10.97 38.23 -9.40
C GLY A 592 10.61 37.78 -10.82
N GLN A 593 11.28 36.83 -11.47
CA GLN A 593 10.90 36.34 -12.81
C GLN A 593 11.34 34.88 -13.09
N ALA A 594 10.62 34.19 -13.97
CA ALA A 594 11.07 32.93 -14.58
C ALA A 594 12.19 33.14 -15.63
N TRP A 595 13.04 32.12 -15.81
CA TRP A 595 13.81 31.90 -17.04
C TRP A 595 12.93 31.25 -18.10
N ALA A 596 12.28 30.15 -17.73
CA ALA A 596 11.36 29.41 -18.58
C ALA A 596 10.18 28.90 -17.75
N ILE A 597 9.04 28.78 -18.43
CA ILE A 597 7.86 28.00 -18.04
C ILE A 597 7.53 27.15 -19.27
N PRO A 598 7.00 25.92 -19.12
CA PRO A 598 6.53 25.14 -20.26
C PRO A 598 5.42 25.92 -20.99
N ALA A 599 5.41 25.82 -22.31
CA ALA A 599 4.18 26.11 -23.05
C ALA A 599 3.15 25.03 -22.72
N VAL A 600 1.86 25.34 -22.93
CA VAL A 600 0.77 24.37 -22.85
C VAL A 600 0.23 24.21 -24.26
N VAL A 601 0.26 22.98 -24.77
CA VAL A 601 -0.28 22.62 -26.09
C VAL A 601 -1.12 21.37 -25.89
N ASP A 602 -2.38 21.42 -26.33
CA ASP A 602 -3.36 20.33 -26.19
C ASP A 602 -3.46 19.80 -24.75
N GLY A 603 -3.42 20.72 -23.77
CA GLY A 603 -3.41 20.44 -22.33
C GLY A 603 -2.04 20.05 -21.75
N GLN A 604 -1.08 19.65 -22.58
CA GLN A 604 0.19 19.08 -22.14
C GLN A 604 1.33 20.11 -22.01
N LEU A 605 2.09 19.97 -20.91
CA LEU A 605 3.28 20.77 -20.62
C LEU A 605 4.40 20.44 -21.61
N GLN A 606 4.96 21.45 -22.25
CA GLN A 606 5.98 21.26 -23.30
C GLN A 606 7.42 21.17 -22.76
N SER A 607 8.19 20.27 -23.39
CA SER A 607 9.60 19.99 -23.07
C SER A 607 10.54 21.16 -23.40
N THR A 608 11.70 21.20 -22.74
CA THR A 608 12.78 22.18 -22.99
C THR A 608 14.13 21.53 -23.33
N CYS A 609 14.30 20.24 -23.04
CA CYS A 609 15.47 19.44 -23.43
C CYS A 609 15.08 17.96 -23.53
N GLU A 610 16.03 17.11 -23.93
CA GLU A 610 15.93 15.67 -23.73
C GLU A 610 16.56 15.26 -22.39
N VAL A 611 15.91 14.33 -21.69
CA VAL A 611 16.30 13.77 -20.38
C VAL A 611 15.99 12.27 -20.40
N SER A 612 16.96 11.44 -20.05
CA SER A 612 16.79 9.99 -20.01
C SER A 612 17.31 9.39 -18.69
N VAL A 613 16.79 8.22 -18.33
CA VAL A 613 17.08 7.50 -17.09
C VAL A 613 17.48 6.04 -17.40
N PRO A 614 18.32 5.40 -16.55
CA PRO A 614 18.91 4.09 -16.88
C PRO A 614 18.01 2.89 -16.52
N TYR A 615 16.70 3.11 -16.43
CA TYR A 615 15.68 2.11 -16.07
C TYR A 615 14.35 2.47 -16.75
N THR A 616 13.47 1.48 -16.91
CA THR A 616 12.08 1.69 -17.34
C THR A 616 11.11 1.58 -16.16
N VAL A 617 9.96 2.23 -16.27
CA VAL A 617 8.83 2.12 -15.33
C VAL A 617 7.54 2.00 -16.14
N THR A 618 6.53 1.35 -15.57
CA THR A 618 5.16 1.41 -16.10
C THR A 618 4.48 2.60 -15.44
N MET A 619 4.09 3.60 -16.24
CA MET A 619 3.32 4.74 -15.74
C MET A 619 1.87 4.34 -15.46
N ASP A 620 1.24 4.99 -14.50
CA ASP A 620 -0.20 4.88 -14.27
C ASP A 620 -0.90 5.99 -15.08
N ALA A 621 -2.19 5.81 -15.39
CA ALA A 621 -2.97 6.84 -16.05
C ALA A 621 -3.10 8.07 -15.13
N ALA A 622 -2.72 9.25 -15.62
CA ALA A 622 -2.56 10.44 -14.78
C ALA A 622 -3.84 10.83 -14.01
N ASN A 623 -5.01 10.66 -14.62
CA ASN A 623 -6.29 10.96 -13.98
C ASN A 623 -6.63 10.01 -12.80
N ASN A 624 -5.99 8.84 -12.72
CA ASN A 624 -6.17 7.89 -11.63
C ASN A 624 -5.17 8.13 -10.48
N ILE A 625 -4.14 8.95 -10.70
CA ILE A 625 -3.10 9.27 -9.71
C ILE A 625 -3.65 9.81 -8.39
N PRO A 626 -4.65 10.70 -8.34
CA PRO A 626 -5.23 11.12 -7.06
C PRO A 626 -5.75 9.94 -6.25
N ALA A 627 -6.49 9.01 -6.86
CA ALA A 627 -7.03 7.83 -6.20
C ALA A 627 -5.91 6.87 -5.77
N ILE A 628 -4.96 6.57 -6.66
CA ILE A 628 -3.83 5.67 -6.39
C ILE A 628 -2.96 6.23 -5.25
N VAL A 629 -2.63 7.52 -5.27
CA VAL A 629 -1.77 8.16 -4.26
C VAL A 629 -2.50 8.33 -2.93
N MET A 630 -3.76 8.77 -2.89
CA MET A 630 -4.51 8.86 -1.63
C MET A 630 -4.79 7.48 -1.01
N ALA A 631 -4.93 6.42 -1.81
CA ALA A 631 -5.08 5.06 -1.31
C ALA A 631 -3.80 4.52 -0.66
N ASN A 632 -2.61 4.87 -1.19
CA ASN A 632 -1.35 4.20 -0.85
C ASN A 632 -0.33 5.06 -0.09
N ALA A 633 -0.35 6.39 -0.20
CA ALA A 633 0.71 7.21 0.41
C ALA A 633 0.58 7.36 1.94
N GLY A 634 1.73 7.49 2.60
CA GLY A 634 1.86 7.67 4.04
C GLY A 634 1.90 6.37 4.86
N VAL A 635 1.86 6.53 6.19
CA VAL A 635 2.07 5.43 7.15
C VAL A 635 0.85 4.50 7.29
N GLY A 636 1.11 3.26 7.70
CA GLY A 636 0.09 2.22 7.86
C GLY A 636 -0.40 1.60 6.55
N LYS A 637 0.28 1.88 5.43
CA LYS A 637 -0.09 1.45 4.07
C LYS A 637 0.75 0.29 3.52
N ILE A 638 1.91 0.03 4.12
CA ILE A 638 2.67 -1.20 3.84
C ILE A 638 1.82 -2.41 4.27
N GLY A 639 1.37 -3.20 3.30
CA GLY A 639 0.53 -4.37 3.54
C GLY A 639 1.24 -5.40 4.42
N ASN A 640 0.54 -5.95 5.41
CA ASN A 640 1.14 -6.82 6.44
C ASN A 640 1.38 -8.28 5.94
N GLY A 641 1.91 -8.42 4.72
CA GLY A 641 2.41 -9.67 4.18
C GLY A 641 3.84 -9.91 4.67
N GLY A 642 4.05 -10.99 5.42
CA GLY A 642 5.31 -11.24 6.11
C GLY A 642 6.45 -11.74 5.21
N ASP A 643 7.15 -10.84 4.51
CA ASP A 643 8.46 -11.16 3.94
C ASP A 643 9.56 -11.10 5.02
N SER A 644 9.79 -12.24 5.67
CA SER A 644 11.00 -12.48 6.49
C SER A 644 12.10 -13.18 5.67
N GLY A 645 12.29 -12.76 4.41
CA GLY A 645 13.05 -13.46 3.38
C GLY A 645 14.42 -12.90 3.00
N SER A 646 14.97 -11.90 3.72
CA SER A 646 16.37 -11.48 3.49
C SER A 646 17.36 -12.10 4.48
N SER A 647 17.87 -13.26 4.07
CA SER A 647 19.28 -13.66 4.08
C SER A 647 20.28 -13.12 5.15
N VAL A 648 20.35 -13.79 6.32
CA VAL A 648 21.59 -14.27 6.99
C VAL A 648 22.67 -13.25 7.45
N PRO A 649 23.27 -13.35 8.67
CA PRO A 649 22.86 -14.06 9.90
C PRO A 649 22.93 -13.17 11.18
N ASN A 650 22.63 -13.76 12.35
CA ASN A 650 23.48 -13.49 13.52
C ASN A 650 23.81 -14.76 14.32
N SER A 651 25.09 -14.93 14.60
CA SER A 651 25.61 -15.90 15.56
C SER A 651 25.28 -15.50 17.00
N SER A 652 24.87 -16.46 17.82
CA SER A 652 24.84 -16.27 19.28
C SER A 652 26.26 -16.03 19.81
N SER A 653 26.50 -14.88 20.44
CA SER A 653 27.66 -14.71 21.33
C SER A 653 27.40 -15.44 22.65
N SER A 654 28.39 -16.19 23.13
CA SER A 654 28.19 -17.17 24.20
C SER A 654 28.79 -16.75 25.55
N ASN A 655 28.13 -17.19 26.61
CA ASN A 655 28.59 -17.45 27.98
C ASN A 655 29.87 -16.76 28.51
N ALA A 656 29.71 -16.06 29.64
CA ALA A 656 30.76 -15.95 30.65
C ALA A 656 30.39 -16.75 31.91
N ASN A 657 31.30 -17.64 32.33
CA ASN A 657 31.35 -18.26 33.66
C ASN A 657 31.83 -17.18 34.69
N SER A 658 31.79 -17.31 36.02
CA SER A 658 31.56 -18.45 36.93
C SER A 658 31.34 -17.98 38.38
N SER A 659 30.73 -18.84 39.22
CA SER A 659 31.00 -19.03 40.67
C SER A 659 31.08 -17.84 41.64
N GLY A 660 30.17 -17.81 42.63
CA GLY A 660 30.28 -17.02 43.87
C GLY A 660 29.28 -17.50 44.93
N ALA A 661 29.61 -17.41 46.22
CA ALA A 661 28.81 -17.99 47.32
C ALA A 661 28.48 -16.97 48.42
N ASN A 662 27.47 -17.31 49.25
CA ASN A 662 26.98 -16.57 50.44
C ASN A 662 26.27 -15.23 50.16
N SER A 663 25.32 -14.75 50.98
CA SER A 663 24.62 -15.36 52.14
C SER A 663 23.40 -14.52 52.56
N SER A 664 22.46 -15.12 53.32
CA SER A 664 21.42 -14.48 54.17
C SER A 664 20.35 -13.61 53.47
N SER A 665 19.10 -13.51 53.95
CA SER A 665 18.41 -14.20 55.07
C SER A 665 16.88 -14.22 54.88
N SER A 666 16.22 -15.07 55.67
CA SER A 666 14.75 -15.19 55.84
C SER A 666 14.09 -13.87 56.30
N ASN A 667 12.78 -13.64 56.09
CA ASN A 667 11.69 -14.28 56.86
C ASN A 667 10.28 -14.24 56.19
N THR A 668 9.58 -15.38 56.25
CA THR A 668 8.22 -15.61 56.84
C THR A 668 7.47 -14.43 57.49
N SER A 669 6.12 -14.34 57.58
CA SER A 669 5.00 -15.24 57.18
C SER A 669 3.62 -14.57 57.39
N GLY A 670 2.59 -14.96 56.62
CA GLY A 670 1.15 -14.88 56.97
C GLY A 670 0.48 -13.48 57.05
N GLY A 671 -0.87 -13.36 57.10
CA GLY A 671 -1.93 -14.36 56.87
C GLY A 671 -3.33 -13.97 57.40
N GLN A 672 -4.38 -14.31 56.63
CA GLN A 672 -5.83 -14.43 57.00
C GLN A 672 -6.68 -13.20 57.47
N SER A 673 -7.91 -13.12 56.91
CA SER A 673 -9.19 -12.76 57.57
C SER A 673 -9.43 -11.33 58.12
N SER A 674 -10.68 -10.85 58.33
CA SER A 674 -12.05 -11.33 58.01
C SER A 674 -13.10 -10.20 58.18
N SER A 675 -14.38 -10.49 57.84
CA SER A 675 -15.64 -9.90 58.40
C SER A 675 -15.90 -8.39 58.18
N VAL A 676 -16.98 -7.95 57.52
CA VAL A 676 -18.44 -8.10 57.80
C VAL A 676 -18.91 -7.42 59.10
N VAL A 677 -19.76 -6.38 58.99
CA VAL A 677 -21.03 -6.11 59.74
C VAL A 677 -21.88 -5.11 58.92
N SER A 678 -23.21 -5.11 59.13
CA SER A 678 -24.28 -4.45 58.35
C SER A 678 -25.08 -3.36 59.08
N SER A 679 -25.76 -2.49 58.32
CA SER A 679 -27.05 -1.82 58.64
C SER A 679 -27.58 -1.15 57.34
N GLU A 680 -28.76 -1.41 56.77
CA GLU A 680 -30.15 -1.19 57.23
C GLU A 680 -30.56 0.31 57.33
N SER A 681 -31.77 0.79 56.93
CA SER A 681 -32.89 0.24 56.11
C SER A 681 -33.99 1.31 55.85
N ASN A 682 -34.96 1.01 54.96
CA ASN A 682 -36.36 1.52 54.86
C ASN A 682 -36.74 2.82 54.07
N ASN A 683 -37.34 2.59 52.89
CA ASN A 683 -38.74 2.84 52.47
C ASN A 683 -39.45 4.22 52.61
N GLY A 684 -40.16 4.61 51.53
CA GLY A 684 -41.28 5.58 51.55
C GLY A 684 -41.84 5.89 50.14
N GLU A 685 -43.16 5.82 49.93
CA GLU A 685 -43.84 6.05 48.63
C GLU A 685 -44.41 7.49 48.48
N GLY A 686 -44.61 7.97 47.25
CA GLY A 686 -45.38 9.20 46.97
C GLY A 686 -45.33 9.64 45.49
N SER A 687 -46.46 10.08 44.92
CA SER A 687 -46.58 10.41 43.49
C SER A 687 -47.17 11.81 43.24
N SER A 688 -46.51 12.59 42.37
CA SER A 688 -47.19 13.59 41.50
C SER A 688 -46.26 14.13 40.39
N SER A 689 -46.79 14.24 39.18
CA SER A 689 -46.25 14.84 37.94
C SER A 689 -45.58 16.22 38.02
N ILE A 690 -44.63 16.51 37.10
CA ILE A 690 -44.79 17.50 36.00
C ILE A 690 -43.59 17.51 35.00
N ALA A 691 -43.94 17.63 33.71
CA ALA A 691 -43.21 18.12 32.52
C ALA A 691 -41.68 17.92 32.30
N SER A 692 -41.38 17.26 31.17
CA SER A 692 -40.35 17.61 30.16
C SER A 692 -38.89 17.92 30.56
N SER A 693 -38.01 16.96 30.27
CA SER A 693 -36.81 17.23 29.46
C SER A 693 -36.65 16.11 28.42
N SER A 694 -36.12 16.45 27.25
CA SER A 694 -35.81 15.47 26.20
C SER A 694 -34.61 14.63 26.62
N ALA A 695 -34.72 13.30 26.58
CA ALA A 695 -33.56 12.43 26.70
C ALA A 695 -32.57 12.74 25.57
N PRO A 696 -31.24 12.66 25.81
CA PRO A 696 -30.25 12.83 24.74
C PRO A 696 -30.48 11.75 23.68
N ALA A 697 -30.38 12.12 22.40
CA ALA A 697 -30.44 11.15 21.32
C ALA A 697 -29.29 10.15 21.48
N ILE A 698 -29.62 8.85 21.44
CA ILE A 698 -28.61 7.79 21.43
C ILE A 698 -27.87 7.90 20.10
N VAL A 699 -26.56 8.15 20.16
CA VAL A 699 -25.71 8.09 18.97
C VAL A 699 -25.59 6.62 18.58
N ILE A 700 -26.41 6.21 17.61
CA ILE A 700 -26.38 4.89 17.01
C ILE A 700 -25.13 4.82 16.13
N VAL A 701 -24.18 3.95 16.50
CA VAL A 701 -22.92 3.75 15.78
C VAL A 701 -23.06 2.51 14.91
N ASN A 702 -23.11 2.69 13.60
CA ASN A 702 -23.40 1.63 12.64
C ASN A 702 -22.23 1.31 11.70
N THR A 703 -22.21 0.08 11.22
CA THR A 703 -21.47 -0.37 10.06
C THR A 703 -22.19 0.13 8.81
N SER A 704 -21.48 0.92 8.00
CA SER A 704 -22.01 1.43 6.74
C SER A 704 -22.42 0.31 5.80
N LEU A 705 -23.55 0.51 5.12
CA LEU A 705 -23.96 -0.26 3.95
C LEU A 705 -23.69 0.59 2.70
N PRO A 706 -23.17 0.03 1.59
CA PRO A 706 -22.88 -1.40 1.36
C PRO A 706 -21.68 -1.93 2.17
N PHE A 707 -21.84 -3.14 2.70
CA PHE A 707 -20.83 -3.91 3.41
C PHE A 707 -20.37 -5.08 2.52
N PHE A 708 -19.06 -5.32 2.49
CA PHE A 708 -18.46 -6.39 1.69
C PHE A 708 -17.40 -7.19 2.49
N GLU A 709 -17.28 -8.47 2.15
CA GLU A 709 -16.33 -9.43 2.72
C GLU A 709 -15.99 -10.51 1.68
N ASP A 710 -14.71 -10.63 1.36
CA ASP A 710 -14.16 -11.51 0.33
C ASP A 710 -13.42 -12.74 0.89
N PHE A 711 -13.26 -12.83 2.22
CA PHE A 711 -12.54 -13.87 2.96
C PHE A 711 -11.09 -14.19 2.50
N ASN A 712 -10.53 -13.51 1.50
CA ASN A 712 -9.18 -13.76 0.96
C ASN A 712 -8.08 -13.58 1.99
N ASN A 713 -8.31 -12.74 3.00
CA ASN A 713 -7.36 -12.40 4.05
C ASN A 713 -7.46 -13.32 5.29
N VAL A 714 -8.28 -14.38 5.26
CA VAL A 714 -8.48 -15.27 6.42
C VAL A 714 -7.40 -16.33 6.53
N VAL A 715 -6.51 -16.18 7.52
CA VAL A 715 -5.45 -17.14 7.82
C VAL A 715 -5.99 -18.37 8.58
N ASP A 716 -6.83 -18.17 9.60
CA ASP A 716 -7.56 -19.23 10.30
C ASP A 716 -8.84 -18.70 10.99
N ALA A 717 -9.70 -19.61 11.46
CA ALA A 717 -11.00 -19.28 12.05
C ALA A 717 -10.95 -18.55 13.41
N THR A 718 -9.83 -18.66 14.14
CA THR A 718 -9.53 -17.92 15.36
C THR A 718 -9.17 -16.47 15.01
N GLY A 719 -8.33 -16.30 13.98
CA GLY A 719 -7.99 -14.99 13.42
C GLY A 719 -9.23 -14.25 12.91
N PHE A 720 -10.08 -14.93 12.15
CA PHE A 720 -11.35 -14.37 11.62
C PHE A 720 -12.27 -13.80 12.72
N SER A 721 -12.38 -14.51 13.85
CA SER A 721 -13.24 -14.13 14.97
C SER A 721 -12.56 -13.15 15.95
N SER A 722 -11.63 -12.31 15.46
CA SER A 722 -10.84 -11.37 16.27
C SER A 722 -11.05 -9.91 15.87
N THR A 723 -10.81 -9.00 16.81
CA THR A 723 -10.79 -7.55 16.56
C THR A 723 -9.69 -7.11 15.59
N ALA A 724 -8.65 -7.92 15.41
CA ALA A 724 -7.56 -7.66 14.46
C ALA A 724 -7.95 -7.98 13.00
N TYR A 725 -8.92 -8.88 12.79
CA TYR A 725 -9.48 -9.14 11.45
C TYR A 725 -10.58 -8.14 11.11
N LYS A 726 -11.63 -8.08 11.95
CA LYS A 726 -12.70 -7.09 11.83
C LYS A 726 -13.33 -6.87 13.20
N ALA A 727 -13.22 -5.66 13.74
CA ALA A 727 -13.88 -5.26 14.99
C ALA A 727 -15.22 -4.57 14.72
N LEU A 728 -16.15 -4.68 15.67
CA LEU A 728 -17.33 -3.81 15.78
C LEU A 728 -16.90 -2.33 15.74
N GLN A 729 -17.78 -1.41 15.39
CA GLN A 729 -17.47 0.02 15.29
C GLN A 729 -17.05 0.64 16.62
N THR A 730 -17.51 0.10 17.75
CA THR A 730 -17.00 0.47 19.09
C THR A 730 -15.54 0.08 19.35
N LYS A 731 -14.95 -0.79 18.51
CA LYS A 731 -13.62 -1.42 18.64
C LYS A 731 -13.44 -2.33 19.87
N GLU A 732 -14.47 -2.49 20.72
CA GLU A 732 -14.39 -3.27 21.97
C GLU A 732 -14.56 -4.80 21.78
N SER A 733 -15.05 -5.27 20.63
CA SER A 733 -15.26 -6.70 20.37
C SER A 733 -15.24 -7.07 18.88
N PRO A 734 -15.01 -8.35 18.54
CA PRO A 734 -14.98 -8.82 17.15
C PRO A 734 -16.33 -8.61 16.46
N PHE A 735 -16.30 -8.19 15.19
CA PHE A 735 -17.47 -8.08 14.33
C PHE A 735 -18.09 -9.45 14.03
N TYR A 736 -17.23 -10.48 13.98
CA TYR A 736 -17.58 -11.87 13.72
C TYR A 736 -17.54 -12.69 15.00
N TYR A 737 -18.66 -13.34 15.34
CA TYR A 737 -18.76 -14.15 16.55
C TYR A 737 -19.41 -15.50 16.28
N SER A 738 -18.68 -16.59 16.50
CA SER A 738 -19.21 -17.96 16.31
C SER A 738 -20.06 -18.37 17.53
N ASN A 739 -21.39 -18.38 17.37
CA ASN A 739 -22.31 -18.70 18.47
C ASN A 739 -22.39 -20.21 18.78
N SER A 740 -22.09 -21.07 17.79
CA SER A 740 -22.06 -22.54 17.96
C SER A 740 -21.31 -23.22 16.82
N GLY A 741 -20.38 -24.13 17.14
CA GLY A 741 -19.43 -24.65 16.16
C GLY A 741 -18.45 -23.57 15.70
N THR A 742 -17.75 -23.82 14.59
CA THR A 742 -16.76 -22.89 14.01
C THR A 742 -16.79 -23.05 12.48
N PRO A 743 -16.99 -21.97 11.69
CA PRO A 743 -16.75 -22.02 10.24
C PRO A 743 -15.29 -22.34 9.95
N ASN A 744 -15.01 -23.15 8.94
CA ASN A 744 -13.66 -23.40 8.46
C ASN A 744 -13.35 -22.50 7.26
N PHE A 745 -12.07 -22.30 6.94
CA PHE A 745 -11.63 -21.46 5.82
C PHE A 745 -10.62 -22.21 4.95
N ALA A 746 -10.73 -22.06 3.64
CA ALA A 746 -9.76 -22.56 2.66
C ALA A 746 -9.93 -21.80 1.34
N ASN A 747 -8.84 -21.59 0.60
CA ASN A 747 -8.85 -21.02 -0.75
C ASN A 747 -9.62 -19.68 -0.88
N GLY A 748 -9.57 -18.81 0.15
CA GLY A 748 -10.32 -17.55 0.19
C GLY A 748 -11.83 -17.71 0.44
N GLN A 749 -12.31 -18.85 0.94
CA GLN A 749 -13.75 -19.14 1.07
C GLN A 749 -14.14 -19.58 2.47
N MET A 750 -15.35 -19.21 2.92
CA MET A 750 -15.91 -19.63 4.22
C MET A 750 -16.76 -20.89 4.10
N ILE A 751 -16.40 -21.94 4.84
CA ILE A 751 -17.04 -23.25 4.86
C ILE A 751 -17.86 -23.41 6.15
N PHE A 752 -19.18 -23.31 6.06
CA PHE A 752 -20.08 -23.68 7.16
C PHE A 752 -20.23 -25.19 7.22
N GLY A 753 -19.80 -25.83 8.32
CA GLY A 753 -20.11 -27.23 8.64
C GLY A 753 -20.78 -27.33 10.01
N SER A 754 -22.12 -27.46 10.06
CA SER A 754 -22.91 -27.40 11.30
C SER A 754 -22.71 -26.13 12.17
N ALA A 755 -22.11 -25.07 11.60
CA ALA A 755 -21.69 -23.87 12.32
C ALA A 755 -22.74 -22.75 12.31
N ARG A 756 -22.64 -21.83 13.26
CA ARG A 756 -23.39 -20.57 13.33
C ARG A 756 -22.48 -19.39 13.64
N LEU A 757 -22.59 -18.35 12.82
CA LEU A 757 -21.85 -17.10 12.93
C LEU A 757 -22.85 -15.93 13.06
N SER A 758 -22.60 -14.99 13.98
CA SER A 758 -23.21 -13.66 13.99
C SER A 758 -22.24 -12.63 13.42
N LEU A 759 -22.80 -11.64 12.70
CA LEU A 759 -22.11 -10.53 12.06
C LEU A 759 -22.66 -9.22 12.63
N GLY A 760 -21.79 -8.35 13.13
CA GLY A 760 -22.17 -7.03 13.64
C GLY A 760 -23.04 -7.07 14.91
N ASN A 761 -22.97 -8.13 15.72
CA ASN A 761 -23.77 -8.29 16.95
C ASN A 761 -23.02 -7.75 18.18
N THR A 762 -23.54 -6.67 18.78
CA THR A 762 -22.91 -5.98 19.92
C THR A 762 -23.06 -6.72 21.25
N THR A 763 -23.93 -7.74 21.33
CA THR A 763 -24.11 -8.57 22.53
C THR A 763 -24.00 -10.07 22.20
N ALA A 764 -23.11 -10.46 21.29
CA ALA A 764 -23.12 -11.79 20.65
C ALA A 764 -23.05 -13.03 21.57
N ALA A 765 -22.55 -12.88 22.81
CA ALA A 765 -22.55 -13.91 23.85
C ALA A 765 -23.89 -14.06 24.61
N THR A 766 -24.79 -13.08 24.50
CA THR A 766 -26.12 -13.06 25.12
C THR A 766 -27.16 -13.68 24.19
N PRO A 767 -27.86 -14.76 24.60
CA PRO A 767 -28.92 -15.38 23.78
C PRO A 767 -30.13 -14.45 23.60
N THR A 768 -30.51 -14.15 22.35
CA THR A 768 -31.75 -13.41 22.02
C THR A 768 -33.01 -14.20 22.39
N THR A 769 -34.10 -13.48 22.65
CA THR A 769 -35.39 -14.05 23.09
C THR A 769 -36.59 -13.43 22.35
N ALA A 770 -37.76 -14.04 22.50
CA ALA A 770 -39.03 -13.49 22.01
C ALA A 770 -39.59 -12.33 22.86
N ALA A 771 -38.86 -11.91 23.91
CA ALA A 771 -39.24 -10.82 24.82
C ALA A 771 -38.30 -9.60 24.69
N ASP A 772 -37.32 -9.65 23.77
CA ASP A 772 -36.37 -8.57 23.53
C ASP A 772 -37.09 -7.36 22.93
N THR A 773 -36.90 -6.17 23.52
CA THR A 773 -37.56 -4.92 23.10
C THR A 773 -36.65 -3.97 22.31
N VAL A 774 -35.38 -4.33 22.12
CA VAL A 774 -34.36 -3.57 21.39
C VAL A 774 -33.46 -4.53 20.61
N THR A 775 -32.96 -4.08 19.45
CA THR A 775 -32.03 -4.83 18.60
C THR A 775 -30.57 -4.49 18.94
N THR A 776 -29.68 -5.50 18.92
CA THR A 776 -28.29 -5.40 19.43
C THR A 776 -27.25 -5.67 18.34
N GLY A 777 -27.28 -4.88 17.28
CA GLY A 777 -26.26 -4.91 16.23
C GLY A 777 -25.98 -3.56 15.58
N GLU A 778 -25.04 -3.56 14.65
CA GLU A 778 -24.51 -2.34 14.01
C GLU A 778 -25.00 -2.14 12.56
N PHE A 779 -25.86 -2.99 12.01
CA PHE A 779 -26.43 -2.76 10.67
C PHE A 779 -27.71 -1.94 10.74
N ASP A 780 -27.81 -0.86 9.94
CA ASP A 780 -29.10 -0.24 9.64
C ASP A 780 -29.86 -1.10 8.61
N LEU A 781 -30.75 -1.94 9.12
CA LEU A 781 -31.68 -2.76 8.35
C LEU A 781 -33.12 -2.22 8.39
N SER A 782 -33.29 -0.92 8.69
CA SER A 782 -34.60 -0.26 8.75
C SER A 782 -35.23 0.02 7.37
N LYS A 783 -34.40 0.07 6.31
CA LYS A 783 -34.79 0.25 4.91
C LYS A 783 -34.77 -1.10 4.18
N PRO A 784 -35.49 -1.28 3.06
CA PRO A 784 -35.39 -2.50 2.25
C PRO A 784 -33.94 -2.78 1.83
N TYR A 785 -33.42 -3.94 2.23
CA TYR A 785 -32.03 -4.34 2.04
C TYR A 785 -31.93 -5.71 1.36
N ARG A 786 -30.75 -6.03 0.85
CA ARG A 786 -30.41 -7.25 0.15
C ARG A 786 -29.10 -7.80 0.72
N ILE A 787 -29.10 -9.09 1.02
CA ILE A 787 -27.90 -9.87 1.36
C ILE A 787 -27.61 -10.77 0.16
N SER A 788 -26.36 -10.85 -0.28
CA SER A 788 -25.96 -11.81 -1.31
C SER A 788 -24.57 -12.38 -1.11
N PHE A 789 -24.34 -13.56 -1.66
CA PHE A 789 -23.05 -14.27 -1.60
C PHE A 789 -22.95 -15.26 -2.75
N CYS A 790 -21.74 -15.49 -3.24
CA CYS A 790 -21.46 -16.60 -4.15
C CYS A 790 -21.47 -17.92 -3.40
N VAL A 791 -22.03 -18.97 -4.00
CA VAL A 791 -22.02 -20.33 -3.46
C VAL A 791 -21.01 -21.17 -4.22
N LYS A 792 -19.86 -21.43 -3.59
CA LYS A 792 -18.74 -22.18 -4.21
C LYS A 792 -18.87 -23.70 -4.01
N ALA A 793 -19.64 -24.15 -3.02
CA ALA A 793 -20.13 -25.52 -2.89
C ALA A 793 -21.34 -25.62 -1.95
N ALA A 794 -22.25 -26.57 -2.16
CA ALA A 794 -23.33 -26.88 -1.21
C ALA A 794 -23.69 -28.38 -1.22
N GLN A 795 -23.70 -29.02 -0.04
CA GLN A 795 -23.96 -30.45 0.11
C GLN A 795 -24.56 -30.83 1.47
N GLY A 796 -25.07 -32.07 1.56
CA GLY A 796 -25.72 -32.61 2.76
C GLY A 796 -27.23 -32.36 2.83
N ALA A 797 -27.88 -33.03 3.80
CA ALA A 797 -29.35 -33.10 3.89
C ALA A 797 -29.97 -32.10 4.91
N GLY A 798 -29.14 -31.25 5.52
CA GLY A 798 -29.60 -30.18 6.41
C GLY A 798 -29.96 -28.88 5.67
N THR A 799 -30.32 -27.84 6.42
CA THR A 799 -30.62 -26.52 5.85
C THR A 799 -29.51 -25.50 6.09
N PHE A 800 -29.29 -24.62 5.11
CA PHE A 800 -28.57 -23.36 5.30
C PHE A 800 -29.55 -22.21 5.47
N GLN A 801 -29.23 -21.26 6.35
CA GLN A 801 -30.16 -20.27 6.88
C GLN A 801 -29.49 -18.91 7.06
N VAL A 802 -30.21 -17.84 6.75
CA VAL A 802 -29.87 -16.46 7.13
C VAL A 802 -30.96 -15.95 8.07
N LEU A 803 -30.55 -15.39 9.20
CA LEU A 803 -31.42 -14.86 10.23
C LEU A 803 -31.04 -13.42 10.61
N ILE A 804 -32.02 -12.66 11.11
CA ILE A 804 -31.88 -11.28 11.59
C ILE A 804 -32.26 -11.22 13.06
N ASP A 805 -31.44 -10.54 13.87
CA ASP A 805 -31.62 -10.37 15.32
C ASP A 805 -31.97 -11.68 16.06
N ASN A 806 -31.31 -12.77 15.66
CA ASN A 806 -31.50 -14.10 16.23
C ASN A 806 -30.14 -14.83 16.28
N ASN A 807 -29.59 -15.04 17.48
CA ASN A 807 -28.38 -15.83 17.68
C ASN A 807 -28.63 -17.20 18.34
N THR A 808 -29.88 -17.57 18.64
CA THR A 808 -30.22 -18.83 19.34
C THR A 808 -30.91 -19.86 18.44
N THR A 809 -30.94 -21.14 18.83
CA THR A 809 -31.51 -22.22 17.99
C THR A 809 -33.04 -22.14 17.81
N GLY A 810 -33.74 -21.35 18.64
CA GLY A 810 -35.19 -21.16 18.54
C GLY A 810 -35.57 -20.23 17.40
N ALA A 811 -36.41 -20.71 16.47
CA ALA A 811 -36.85 -19.93 15.30
C ALA A 811 -37.65 -18.66 15.67
N THR A 812 -38.22 -18.60 16.89
CA THR A 812 -39.00 -17.46 17.40
C THR A 812 -38.22 -16.58 18.38
N ASN A 813 -36.96 -16.89 18.67
CA ASN A 813 -36.16 -16.22 19.71
C ASN A 813 -35.49 -14.96 19.16
N SER A 814 -36.33 -13.98 18.83
CA SER A 814 -35.99 -12.69 18.25
C SER A 814 -37.14 -11.72 18.49
N ILE A 815 -36.87 -10.42 18.51
CA ILE A 815 -37.89 -9.37 18.42
C ILE A 815 -38.77 -9.52 17.16
N HIS A 816 -38.22 -10.06 16.06
CA HIS A 816 -38.95 -10.36 14.82
C HIS A 816 -39.73 -11.69 14.86
N MET A 817 -39.68 -12.41 15.99
CA MET A 817 -40.22 -13.76 16.16
C MET A 817 -39.80 -14.69 15.00
N GLY A 818 -40.73 -15.46 14.42
CA GLY A 818 -40.49 -16.37 13.30
C GLY A 818 -40.04 -15.67 12.02
N SER A 819 -40.35 -14.38 11.84
CA SER A 819 -39.94 -13.58 10.68
C SER A 819 -38.43 -13.27 10.67
N SER A 820 -37.72 -13.49 11.79
CA SER A 820 -36.26 -13.41 11.86
C SER A 820 -35.55 -14.28 10.81
N ARG A 821 -36.20 -15.36 10.35
CA ARG A 821 -35.67 -16.30 9.34
C ARG A 821 -36.00 -15.84 7.92
N ILE A 822 -35.14 -14.98 7.35
CA ILE A 822 -35.34 -14.42 6.00
C ILE A 822 -34.88 -15.35 4.87
N TYR A 823 -34.01 -16.33 5.15
CA TYR A 823 -33.63 -17.38 4.20
C TYR A 823 -33.47 -18.72 4.93
N SER A 824 -33.95 -19.81 4.31
CA SER A 824 -33.89 -21.16 4.88
C SER A 824 -34.20 -22.21 3.81
N VAL A 825 -33.15 -22.81 3.25
CA VAL A 825 -33.26 -23.82 2.16
C VAL A 825 -32.44 -25.06 2.50
N ALA A 826 -32.75 -26.20 1.90
CA ALA A 826 -31.92 -27.40 2.04
C ALA A 826 -30.59 -27.21 1.28
N ALA A 827 -29.45 -27.61 1.87
CA ALA A 827 -28.13 -27.34 1.28
C ALA A 827 -27.98 -27.99 -0.12
N ASN A 828 -28.50 -29.20 -0.30
CA ASN A 828 -28.58 -29.88 -1.60
C ASN A 828 -29.53 -29.25 -2.64
N SER A 829 -30.24 -28.18 -2.31
CA SER A 829 -31.11 -27.42 -3.24
C SER A 829 -30.50 -26.07 -3.67
N ILE A 830 -29.28 -25.76 -3.23
CA ILE A 830 -28.56 -24.54 -3.59
C ILE A 830 -27.68 -24.81 -4.81
N SER A 831 -27.89 -24.06 -5.90
CA SER A 831 -27.01 -24.10 -7.06
C SER A 831 -25.60 -23.65 -6.69
N THR A 832 -24.60 -24.48 -7.00
CA THR A 832 -23.18 -24.09 -6.93
C THR A 832 -22.80 -23.26 -8.16
N GLY A 833 -21.88 -22.30 -7.99
CA GLY A 833 -21.43 -21.38 -9.04
C GLY A 833 -22.35 -20.18 -9.28
N GLN A 834 -23.32 -19.91 -8.40
CA GLN A 834 -24.27 -18.79 -8.55
C GLN A 834 -24.26 -17.86 -7.32
N ARG A 835 -24.62 -16.58 -7.53
CA ARG A 835 -24.91 -15.63 -6.45
C ARG A 835 -26.31 -15.91 -5.90
N VAL A 836 -26.39 -16.29 -4.63
CA VAL A 836 -27.66 -16.25 -3.88
C VAL A 836 -27.93 -14.81 -3.50
N ALA A 837 -29.14 -14.31 -3.74
CA ALA A 837 -29.60 -12.97 -3.38
C ALA A 837 -30.89 -13.04 -2.56
N ILE A 838 -30.94 -12.29 -1.47
CA ILE A 838 -31.99 -12.36 -0.43
C ILE A 838 -32.46 -10.93 -0.14
N ASN A 839 -33.57 -10.53 -0.78
CA ASN A 839 -34.23 -9.25 -0.50
C ASN A 839 -35.08 -9.38 0.77
N SER A 840 -34.99 -8.39 1.66
CA SER A 840 -35.69 -8.38 2.96
C SER A 840 -36.05 -6.96 3.41
N THR A 841 -37.05 -6.88 4.28
CA THR A 841 -37.45 -5.67 5.03
C THR A 841 -37.60 -5.97 6.53
N ILE A 842 -37.03 -7.07 7.01
CA ILE A 842 -37.05 -7.47 8.42
C ILE A 842 -35.76 -6.99 9.07
N GLY A 843 -35.86 -6.05 10.01
CA GLY A 843 -34.73 -5.42 10.66
C GLY A 843 -35.11 -4.09 11.29
N GLY A 844 -34.12 -3.39 11.83
CA GLY A 844 -34.22 -2.04 12.38
C GLY A 844 -32.88 -1.32 12.29
N ALA A 845 -32.80 -0.12 12.87
CA ALA A 845 -31.61 0.73 12.78
C ALA A 845 -30.37 0.22 13.57
N THR A 846 -30.51 -0.86 14.35
CA THR A 846 -29.41 -1.50 15.12
C THR A 846 -29.51 -3.02 15.07
N SER A 847 -29.65 -3.60 13.87
CA SER A 847 -29.81 -5.04 13.69
C SER A 847 -28.49 -5.78 13.50
N PHE A 848 -28.48 -7.09 13.80
CA PHE A 848 -27.38 -8.00 13.43
C PHE A 848 -27.86 -9.14 12.51
N ILE A 849 -26.93 -9.68 11.72
CA ILE A 849 -27.17 -10.80 10.80
C ILE A 849 -26.55 -12.06 11.38
N ALA A 850 -27.18 -13.23 11.20
CA ALA A 850 -26.62 -14.52 11.56
C ALA A 850 -26.73 -15.55 10.44
N LEU A 851 -25.63 -16.22 10.12
CA LEU A 851 -25.52 -17.28 9.12
C LEU A 851 -25.42 -18.63 9.84
N ARG A 852 -26.14 -19.65 9.35
CA ARG A 852 -26.23 -20.96 10.03
C ARG A 852 -26.41 -22.14 9.09
N ALA A 853 -25.62 -23.19 9.29
CA ALA A 853 -25.85 -24.53 8.76
C ALA A 853 -26.43 -25.44 9.87
N GLU A 854 -27.49 -26.19 9.57
CA GLU A 854 -28.09 -27.18 10.47
C GLU A 854 -27.80 -28.63 10.05
N SER A 855 -27.81 -29.56 11.01
CA SER A 855 -27.62 -31.00 10.77
C SER A 855 -26.35 -31.27 9.93
N THR A 856 -26.41 -32.09 8.88
CA THR A 856 -25.27 -32.39 8.00
C THR A 856 -25.09 -31.41 6.85
N ALA A 857 -25.70 -30.21 6.90
CA ALA A 857 -25.46 -29.19 5.88
C ALA A 857 -24.00 -28.74 5.90
N GLN A 858 -23.39 -28.74 4.72
CA GLN A 858 -22.13 -28.05 4.44
C GLN A 858 -22.33 -27.09 3.27
N VAL A 859 -22.04 -25.81 3.47
CA VAL A 859 -22.11 -24.79 2.41
C VAL A 859 -20.85 -23.93 2.46
N THR A 860 -20.20 -23.79 1.33
CA THR A 860 -19.05 -22.92 1.12
C THR A 860 -19.52 -21.66 0.41
N ILE A 861 -19.34 -20.51 1.04
CA ILE A 861 -19.71 -19.19 0.51
C ILE A 861 -18.48 -18.30 0.31
N ASP A 862 -18.67 -17.30 -0.55
CA ASP A 862 -17.68 -16.32 -0.96
C ASP A 862 -18.38 -15.00 -1.34
N ASP A 863 -17.64 -13.90 -1.51
CA ASP A 863 -18.13 -12.57 -1.93
C ASP A 863 -19.41 -12.12 -1.18
N LEU A 864 -19.38 -12.12 0.15
CA LEU A 864 -20.53 -11.75 0.97
C LEU A 864 -20.75 -10.23 0.94
N TRP A 865 -21.90 -9.82 0.42
CA TRP A 865 -22.34 -8.44 0.27
C TRP A 865 -23.66 -8.20 1.02
N VAL A 866 -23.79 -7.02 1.63
CA VAL A 866 -25.03 -6.53 2.25
C VAL A 866 -25.21 -5.07 1.85
N GLY A 867 -26.37 -4.69 1.32
CA GLY A 867 -26.64 -3.31 0.92
C GLY A 867 -28.13 -3.02 0.75
N TYR A 868 -28.50 -1.79 0.39
CA TYR A 868 -29.90 -1.41 0.21
C TYR A 868 -30.44 -1.89 -1.14
N GLN A 869 -31.72 -2.26 -1.22
CA GLN A 869 -32.34 -2.67 -2.50
C GLN A 869 -32.45 -1.53 -3.52
N ALA A 870 -32.28 -0.28 -3.08
CA ALA A 870 -32.21 0.90 -3.94
C ALA A 870 -30.82 1.13 -4.57
N ASP A 871 -29.76 0.53 -4.01
CA ASP A 871 -28.40 0.61 -4.53
C ASP A 871 -27.70 -0.75 -4.45
N THR A 872 -27.68 -1.44 -5.59
CA THR A 872 -26.88 -2.65 -5.82
C THR A 872 -25.71 -2.39 -6.78
N SER A 873 -25.28 -1.13 -6.97
CA SER A 873 -24.19 -0.77 -7.89
C SER A 873 -22.85 -1.39 -7.51
N THR A 874 -22.66 -1.63 -6.21
CA THR A 874 -21.48 -2.25 -5.60
C THR A 874 -21.63 -3.75 -5.34
N GLU A 875 -22.75 -4.36 -5.71
CA GLU A 875 -22.95 -5.81 -5.56
C GLU A 875 -22.18 -6.54 -6.68
N PRO A 876 -21.26 -7.47 -6.37
CA PRO A 876 -20.51 -8.15 -7.42
C PRO A 876 -21.43 -8.94 -8.36
N ALA A 877 -21.23 -8.79 -9.67
CA ALA A 877 -22.12 -9.32 -10.68
C ALA A 877 -22.34 -10.84 -10.52
N ALA A 878 -23.52 -11.35 -10.89
CA ALA A 878 -23.88 -12.76 -10.70
C ALA A 878 -22.94 -13.75 -11.42
N GLU A 879 -22.19 -13.26 -12.42
CA GLU A 879 -21.22 -14.02 -13.21
C GLU A 879 -19.87 -14.21 -12.49
N THR A 880 -19.50 -13.36 -11.52
CA THR A 880 -18.21 -13.47 -10.78
C THR A 880 -18.15 -14.70 -9.86
N CYS A 881 -19.27 -15.37 -9.63
CA CYS A 881 -19.30 -16.57 -8.81
C CYS A 881 -18.66 -17.78 -9.50
N ALA A 882 -18.58 -17.80 -10.83
CA ALA A 882 -17.84 -18.79 -11.59
C ALA A 882 -16.33 -18.55 -11.48
N GLU A 883 -15.54 -19.61 -11.40
CA GLU A 883 -14.08 -19.52 -11.42
C GLU A 883 -13.60 -19.19 -12.84
N PRO A 884 -12.78 -18.15 -13.06
CA PRO A 884 -12.36 -17.76 -14.41
C PRO A 884 -11.44 -18.82 -15.05
N THR A 885 -11.21 -18.69 -16.36
CA THR A 885 -10.12 -19.41 -17.04
C THR A 885 -8.77 -18.99 -16.44
N PRO A 886 -7.78 -19.89 -16.33
CA PRO A 886 -6.50 -19.53 -15.72
C PRO A 886 -5.75 -18.46 -16.54
N ALA A 887 -4.84 -17.74 -15.89
CA ALA A 887 -3.93 -16.83 -16.59
C ALA A 887 -2.92 -17.60 -17.45
N ALA A 888 -2.32 -16.94 -18.46
CA ALA A 888 -1.23 -17.53 -19.22
C ALA A 888 -0.01 -17.80 -18.30
N PRO A 889 0.65 -18.97 -18.38
CA PRO A 889 1.91 -19.21 -17.70
C PRO A 889 3.00 -18.22 -18.14
N ASN A 890 3.90 -17.89 -17.22
CA ASN A 890 5.15 -17.22 -17.57
C ASN A 890 5.99 -18.08 -18.54
N ALA A 891 6.95 -17.44 -19.22
CA ALA A 891 7.93 -18.12 -20.08
C ALA A 891 8.51 -19.38 -19.38
N PRO A 892 8.44 -20.57 -20.00
CA PRO A 892 8.97 -21.78 -19.39
C PRO A 892 10.51 -21.74 -19.39
N VAL A 893 11.12 -22.28 -18.35
CA VAL A 893 12.57 -22.54 -18.33
C VAL A 893 12.84 -23.79 -19.15
N VAL A 894 13.70 -23.67 -20.16
CA VAL A 894 14.05 -24.75 -21.09
C VAL A 894 15.53 -25.11 -20.92
N THR A 895 15.82 -26.39 -20.70
CA THR A 895 17.19 -26.94 -20.61
C THR A 895 17.38 -28.01 -21.68
N ALA A 896 18.40 -27.86 -22.52
CA ALA A 896 18.70 -28.80 -23.59
C ALA A 896 19.44 -30.05 -23.11
N GLY A 897 19.16 -31.19 -23.75
CA GLY A 897 19.93 -32.42 -23.65
C GLY A 897 20.03 -33.11 -25.02
N ASP A 898 20.53 -34.35 -25.04
CA ASP A 898 20.58 -35.17 -26.26
C ASP A 898 19.17 -35.56 -26.71
N GLN A 899 18.77 -35.10 -27.89
CA GLN A 899 17.47 -35.34 -28.52
C GLN A 899 16.25 -34.97 -27.65
N GLN A 900 16.43 -34.07 -26.66
CA GLN A 900 15.37 -33.68 -25.73
C GLN A 900 15.50 -32.24 -25.21
N LEU A 901 14.37 -31.70 -24.75
CA LEU A 901 14.27 -30.50 -23.93
C LEU A 901 13.58 -30.83 -22.61
N SER A 902 14.21 -30.50 -21.48
CA SER A 902 13.55 -30.45 -20.17
C SER A 902 12.94 -29.07 -19.97
N VAL A 903 11.68 -29.02 -19.57
CA VAL A 903 10.83 -27.81 -19.57
C VAL A 903 10.18 -27.68 -18.19
N SER A 904 10.22 -26.50 -17.57
CA SER A 904 9.51 -26.23 -16.31
C SER A 904 8.94 -24.82 -16.25
N TRP A 905 7.87 -24.63 -15.48
CA TRP A 905 7.18 -23.34 -15.35
C TRP A 905 6.68 -23.13 -13.91
N SER A 906 6.23 -21.92 -13.61
CA SER A 906 5.56 -21.60 -12.34
C SER A 906 4.13 -22.12 -12.32
N ALA A 907 3.63 -22.50 -11.14
CA ALA A 907 2.21 -22.79 -10.99
C ALA A 907 1.36 -21.53 -11.23
N VAL A 908 0.17 -21.72 -11.81
CA VAL A 908 -0.82 -20.68 -12.11
C VAL A 908 -2.05 -20.90 -11.21
N SER A 909 -2.56 -19.83 -10.60
CA SER A 909 -3.76 -19.91 -9.75
C SER A 909 -4.99 -20.31 -10.57
N GLY A 910 -5.87 -21.13 -9.99
CA GLY A 910 -7.05 -21.67 -10.67
C GLY A 910 -6.78 -22.73 -11.75
N ALA A 911 -5.52 -23.11 -12.00
CA ALA A 911 -5.17 -24.14 -12.98
C ALA A 911 -5.24 -25.55 -12.36
N THR A 912 -5.90 -26.50 -13.06
CA THR A 912 -5.93 -27.92 -12.67
C THR A 912 -4.91 -28.77 -13.44
N SER A 913 -4.44 -28.28 -14.58
CA SER A 913 -3.46 -28.92 -15.46
C SER A 913 -2.89 -27.93 -16.48
N TYR A 914 -1.97 -28.38 -17.34
CA TYR A 914 -1.32 -27.60 -18.38
C TYR A 914 -1.28 -28.35 -19.71
N GLU A 915 -1.12 -27.60 -20.80
CA GLU A 915 -0.89 -28.13 -22.15
C GLU A 915 0.41 -27.52 -22.70
N VAL A 916 1.35 -28.39 -23.08
CA VAL A 916 2.67 -28.02 -23.61
C VAL A 916 2.71 -28.29 -25.10
N ILE A 917 3.18 -27.33 -25.90
CA ILE A 917 3.38 -27.47 -27.35
C ILE A 917 4.78 -26.98 -27.74
N TYR A 918 5.33 -27.49 -28.85
CA TYR A 918 6.67 -27.13 -29.31
C TYR A 918 6.81 -27.11 -30.84
N ASN A 919 7.68 -26.26 -31.35
CA ASN A 919 7.86 -26.04 -32.79
C ASN A 919 9.33 -25.71 -33.13
N THR A 920 9.78 -25.92 -34.36
CA THR A 920 11.13 -25.49 -34.82
C THR A 920 11.17 -24.02 -35.27
N VAL A 921 10.01 -23.36 -35.30
CA VAL A 921 9.82 -21.93 -35.56
C VAL A 921 9.19 -21.31 -34.32
N ASP A 922 9.45 -20.03 -34.06
CA ASP A 922 8.84 -19.28 -32.96
C ASP A 922 7.36 -18.92 -33.27
N SER A 923 6.51 -19.94 -33.35
CA SER A 923 5.06 -19.80 -33.48
C SER A 923 4.33 -21.04 -32.96
N ILE A 924 3.11 -20.84 -32.45
CA ILE A 924 2.17 -21.91 -32.12
C ILE A 924 1.54 -22.56 -33.37
N ASP A 925 1.60 -21.89 -34.53
CA ASP A 925 1.05 -22.42 -35.78
C ASP A 925 1.84 -23.63 -36.28
N GLY A 926 1.16 -24.77 -36.38
CA GLY A 926 1.79 -26.05 -36.74
C GLY A 926 2.67 -26.64 -35.64
N ALA A 927 2.63 -26.10 -34.41
CA ALA A 927 3.35 -26.66 -33.27
C ALA A 927 2.85 -28.09 -32.96
N THR A 928 3.79 -28.94 -32.54
CA THR A 928 3.52 -30.31 -32.11
C THR A 928 3.09 -30.32 -30.64
N ALA A 929 1.99 -31.01 -30.33
CA ALA A 929 1.55 -31.20 -28.96
C ALA A 929 2.46 -32.20 -28.23
N PHE A 930 2.79 -31.92 -26.96
CA PHE A 930 3.51 -32.85 -26.11
C PHE A 930 2.65 -34.09 -25.80
N GLU A 931 3.24 -35.28 -25.95
CA GLU A 931 2.52 -36.58 -25.89
C GLU A 931 1.81 -36.82 -24.55
N ASN A 932 2.33 -36.27 -23.44
CA ASN A 932 1.76 -36.44 -22.09
C ASN A 932 0.84 -35.28 -21.66
N ASN A 933 0.25 -34.54 -22.61
CA ASN A 933 -0.81 -33.57 -22.30
C ASN A 933 -2.13 -34.28 -21.93
N PRO A 934 -2.92 -33.78 -20.96
CA PRO A 934 -2.64 -32.61 -20.11
C PRO A 934 -1.71 -32.95 -18.94
N VAL A 935 -0.75 -32.07 -18.68
CA VAL A 935 0.26 -32.23 -17.63
C VAL A 935 -0.29 -31.70 -16.29
N THR A 936 -0.37 -32.55 -15.25
CA THR A 936 -0.91 -32.15 -13.92
C THR A 936 0.14 -31.59 -12.97
N GLY A 937 1.40 -31.46 -13.42
CA GLY A 937 2.50 -30.80 -12.71
C GLY A 937 3.04 -29.62 -13.53
N THR A 938 4.09 -28.95 -13.04
CA THR A 938 4.67 -27.76 -13.69
C THR A 938 5.99 -28.04 -14.42
N ASN A 939 6.14 -29.26 -14.96
CA ASN A 939 7.30 -29.67 -15.76
C ASN A 939 6.94 -30.74 -16.80
N ALA A 940 7.73 -30.78 -17.87
CA ALA A 940 7.65 -31.74 -18.98
C ALA A 940 9.07 -32.06 -19.49
N VAL A 941 9.24 -33.22 -20.15
CA VAL A 941 10.47 -33.56 -20.88
C VAL A 941 10.08 -33.99 -22.28
N ILE A 942 10.35 -33.13 -23.25
CA ILE A 942 10.02 -33.33 -24.67
C ILE A 942 11.17 -34.10 -25.30
N THR A 943 10.91 -35.30 -25.82
CA THR A 943 11.92 -36.23 -26.34
C THR A 943 11.72 -36.51 -27.83
N GLY A 944 12.73 -37.07 -28.50
CA GLY A 944 12.67 -37.37 -29.94
C GLY A 944 12.92 -36.15 -30.84
N LEU A 945 13.60 -35.15 -30.31
CA LEU A 945 13.94 -33.90 -31.00
C LEU A 945 15.26 -34.02 -31.78
N THR A 946 15.41 -33.27 -32.87
CA THR A 946 16.64 -33.31 -33.68
C THR A 946 17.76 -32.47 -33.05
N ASN A 947 18.91 -33.08 -32.78
CA ASN A 947 20.09 -32.34 -32.29
C ASN A 947 20.55 -31.24 -33.26
N ASN A 948 21.05 -30.15 -32.69
CA ASN A 948 21.45 -28.92 -33.38
C ASN A 948 20.32 -28.20 -34.12
N THR A 949 19.06 -28.59 -33.90
CA THR A 949 17.87 -27.87 -34.37
C THR A 949 17.27 -27.08 -33.20
N PRO A 950 17.02 -25.77 -33.32
CA PRO A 950 16.34 -25.02 -32.26
C PRO A 950 14.86 -25.41 -32.21
N TYR A 951 14.33 -25.53 -30.99
CA TYR A 951 12.91 -25.72 -30.73
C TYR A 951 12.43 -24.65 -29.74
N PHE A 952 11.24 -24.10 -30.01
CA PHE A 952 10.52 -23.14 -29.20
C PHE A 952 9.39 -23.86 -28.49
N VAL A 953 9.25 -23.65 -27.18
CA VAL A 953 8.26 -24.34 -26.33
C VAL A 953 7.31 -23.31 -25.73
N PHE A 954 6.01 -23.63 -25.76
CA PHE A 954 4.92 -22.82 -25.24
C PHE A 954 4.09 -23.67 -24.25
N VAL A 955 3.57 -23.05 -23.20
CA VAL A 955 2.73 -23.72 -22.19
C VAL A 955 1.47 -22.90 -21.93
N ARG A 956 0.30 -23.54 -21.85
CA ARG A 956 -0.93 -22.92 -21.35
C ARG A 956 -1.49 -23.66 -20.14
N ALA A 957 -2.20 -22.94 -19.27
CA ALA A 957 -2.89 -23.48 -18.11
C ALA A 957 -4.34 -23.85 -18.48
N VAL A 958 -4.90 -24.84 -17.79
CA VAL A 958 -6.21 -25.46 -18.10
C VAL A 958 -6.97 -25.72 -16.81
N ASN A 959 -8.26 -25.35 -16.77
CA ASN A 959 -9.21 -25.75 -15.73
C ASN A 959 -10.57 -26.17 -16.33
N ALA A 960 -11.54 -26.49 -15.48
CA ALA A 960 -12.86 -26.96 -15.91
C ALA A 960 -13.68 -25.93 -16.71
N ASN A 961 -13.31 -24.64 -16.64
CA ASN A 961 -13.99 -23.53 -17.28
C ASN A 961 -13.30 -23.12 -18.61
N GLY A 962 -12.05 -23.53 -18.83
CA GLY A 962 -11.35 -23.39 -20.11
C GLY A 962 -9.82 -23.36 -20.01
N ASN A 963 -9.20 -22.92 -21.10
CA ASN A 963 -7.75 -22.86 -21.26
C ASN A 963 -7.30 -21.39 -21.29
N SER A 964 -6.11 -21.10 -20.77
CA SER A 964 -5.45 -19.81 -20.93
C SER A 964 -4.92 -19.61 -22.35
N GLU A 965 -4.45 -18.41 -22.65
CA GLU A 965 -3.50 -18.21 -23.75
C GLU A 965 -2.19 -18.97 -23.48
N TYR A 966 -1.41 -19.21 -24.53
CA TYR A 966 -0.07 -19.76 -24.41
C TYR A 966 0.91 -18.74 -23.84
N SER A 967 1.85 -19.21 -23.04
CA SER A 967 3.02 -18.44 -22.61
C SER A 967 3.74 -17.84 -23.81
N VAL A 968 4.49 -16.75 -23.59
CA VAL A 968 5.61 -16.43 -24.50
C VAL A 968 6.54 -17.64 -24.60
N SER A 969 7.18 -17.82 -25.75
CA SER A 969 8.02 -18.99 -25.98
C SER A 969 9.29 -18.94 -25.14
N ALA A 970 9.88 -20.11 -24.93
CA ALA A 970 11.29 -20.22 -24.60
C ALA A 970 11.95 -21.24 -25.53
N SER A 971 13.18 -20.96 -25.95
CA SER A 971 13.89 -21.78 -26.92
C SER A 971 14.98 -22.64 -26.28
N GLY A 972 15.20 -23.81 -26.88
CA GLY A 972 16.32 -24.68 -26.57
C GLY A 972 16.74 -25.45 -27.81
N THR A 973 18.04 -25.64 -27.98
CA THR A 973 18.61 -26.46 -29.05
C THR A 973 19.14 -27.74 -28.42
N PRO A 974 18.47 -28.90 -28.58
CA PRO A 974 19.02 -30.20 -28.19
C PRO A 974 20.42 -30.38 -28.79
N VAL A 975 21.35 -30.92 -28.02
CA VAL A 975 22.74 -31.09 -28.44
C VAL A 975 23.15 -32.53 -28.21
N ALA A 976 23.78 -33.12 -29.24
CA ALA A 976 24.33 -34.47 -29.14
C ALA A 976 25.36 -34.51 -28.00
N ALA A 977 25.36 -35.59 -27.23
CA ALA A 977 26.41 -35.83 -26.26
C ALA A 977 27.77 -35.83 -26.98
N SER A 978 28.72 -35.02 -26.50
CA SER A 978 30.05 -34.93 -27.10
C SER A 978 30.81 -36.24 -26.86
N GLU A 979 31.33 -36.87 -27.91
CA GLU A 979 32.10 -38.11 -27.81
C GLU A 979 33.48 -37.87 -27.18
N GLU A 980 33.55 -38.03 -25.86
CA GLU A 980 34.72 -38.49 -25.12
C GLU A 980 34.40 -39.92 -24.61
N PRO A 981 35.33 -40.90 -24.64
CA PRO A 981 34.96 -42.31 -24.80
C PRO A 981 34.51 -43.05 -23.51
N GLU A 982 33.44 -43.87 -23.66
CA GLU A 982 33.08 -45.11 -22.91
C GLU A 982 32.98 -45.07 -21.36
N GLU A 983 32.02 -45.68 -20.63
CA GLU A 983 30.74 -46.41 -20.85
C GLU A 983 30.02 -46.46 -19.45
N PRO A 984 28.93 -47.21 -19.24
CA PRO A 984 27.51 -47.01 -19.58
C PRO A 984 26.65 -46.43 -18.42
N ALA A 985 25.31 -46.39 -18.59
CA ALA A 985 24.36 -45.98 -17.55
C ALA A 985 23.29 -47.04 -17.23
N ILE A 986 23.08 -47.38 -15.93
CA ILE A 986 21.89 -48.11 -15.41
C ILE A 986 21.55 -47.69 -13.96
N GLY A 987 20.27 -47.38 -13.71
CA GLY A 987 19.58 -47.72 -12.45
C GLY A 987 19.68 -46.76 -11.26
N ASN A 988 18.69 -45.87 -11.10
CA ASN A 988 18.55 -45.01 -9.91
C ASN A 988 18.08 -45.79 -8.67
N THR A 989 19.01 -46.41 -7.93
CA THR A 989 18.77 -46.97 -6.57
C THR A 989 20.04 -47.01 -5.76
N ILE A 990 20.11 -46.28 -4.63
CA ILE A 990 21.25 -46.32 -3.72
C ILE A 990 20.77 -46.38 -2.27
N VAL A 991 20.94 -47.56 -1.67
CA VAL A 991 20.83 -47.80 -0.22
C VAL A 991 22.24 -47.81 0.37
N LEU A 992 22.47 -47.06 1.45
CA LEU A 992 23.71 -47.15 2.23
C LEU A 992 23.45 -47.96 3.49
N SER A 993 23.95 -49.20 3.52
CA SER A 993 23.94 -50.07 4.70
C SER A 993 25.35 -50.23 5.24
N MET A 994 25.60 -49.80 6.48
CA MET A 994 26.88 -49.98 7.17
C MET A 994 26.73 -51.02 8.28
N ASN A 995 27.43 -52.14 8.17
CA ASN A 995 27.31 -53.26 9.08
C ASN A 995 28.64 -53.51 9.81
N PHE A 996 28.63 -53.47 11.15
CA PHE A 996 29.85 -53.50 11.96
C PHE A 996 29.90 -54.74 12.86
N ALA A 997 31.00 -55.50 12.78
CA ALA A 997 31.29 -56.65 13.63
C ALA A 997 32.69 -56.54 14.28
N SER A 998 32.87 -57.17 15.44
CA SER A 998 34.05 -57.07 16.33
C SER A 998 35.32 -57.78 15.80
N LEU A 999 36.54 -57.65 16.35
CA LEU A 999 37.07 -57.11 17.63
C LEU A 999 38.31 -56.18 17.38
N GLY A 1000 39.32 -56.19 18.29
CA GLY A 1000 40.78 -56.30 18.00
C GLY A 1000 41.69 -55.05 18.08
N THR A 1001 42.66 -55.03 19.02
CA THR A 1001 43.33 -53.81 19.55
C THR A 1001 44.71 -53.42 19.00
N SER A 1002 44.97 -52.09 19.06
CA SER A 1002 46.21 -51.40 19.51
C SER A 1002 47.04 -50.60 18.47
N GLY A 1003 47.54 -49.43 18.90
CA GLY A 1003 48.46 -48.54 18.15
C GLY A 1003 47.89 -47.14 17.87
N LEU A 1004 48.48 -46.10 18.48
CA LEU A 1004 48.29 -44.68 18.14
C LEU A 1004 49.64 -44.10 17.74
N GLU A 1005 49.68 -43.17 16.78
CA GLU A 1005 50.65 -42.07 16.69
C GLU A 1005 50.11 -40.94 15.78
N GLU A 1006 50.67 -39.74 15.88
CA GLU A 1006 50.02 -38.49 15.46
C GLU A 1006 50.59 -37.82 14.17
N ASN A 1007 49.78 -36.95 13.55
CA ASN A 1007 50.14 -35.88 12.58
C ASN A 1007 50.94 -36.24 11.31
N LYS A 1008 50.22 -36.43 10.18
CA LYS A 1008 50.71 -36.13 8.82
C LYS A 1008 49.59 -36.01 7.78
N GLU A 1009 49.77 -35.13 6.79
CA GLU A 1009 48.89 -35.01 5.62
C GLU A 1009 49.40 -35.84 4.43
N VAL A 1010 48.47 -36.44 3.67
CA VAL A 1010 48.70 -37.06 2.36
C VAL A 1010 47.44 -36.87 1.51
N THR A 1011 47.61 -36.56 0.23
CA THR A 1011 46.54 -36.50 -0.78
C THR A 1011 46.65 -37.72 -1.71
N LEU A 1012 45.52 -38.32 -2.07
CA LEU A 1012 45.45 -39.33 -3.14
C LEU A 1012 44.24 -39.09 -4.04
N SER A 1013 44.44 -39.34 -5.32
CA SER A 1013 43.45 -39.35 -6.40
C SER A 1013 43.48 -40.72 -7.07
N THR A 1014 42.34 -41.18 -7.56
CA THR A 1014 42.22 -42.37 -8.40
C THR A 1014 41.26 -42.11 -9.55
N GLU A 1015 41.57 -42.71 -10.69
CA GLU A 1015 41.02 -42.48 -12.03
C GLU A 1015 40.86 -43.88 -12.69
N VAL A 1016 40.32 -43.95 -13.91
CA VAL A 1016 40.33 -45.12 -14.83
C VAL A 1016 39.16 -46.14 -14.73
N ASP A 1017 38.32 -46.07 -15.77
CA ASP A 1017 37.57 -47.11 -16.53
C ASP A 1017 36.35 -47.88 -15.98
N ALA A 1018 35.41 -48.18 -16.91
CA ALA A 1018 34.08 -48.78 -16.74
C ALA A 1018 34.07 -50.33 -16.66
N PRO A 1019 32.92 -50.97 -16.31
CA PRO A 1019 32.14 -51.65 -17.37
C PRO A 1019 30.62 -51.86 -17.15
N THR A 1020 29.86 -51.82 -18.27
CA THR A 1020 28.81 -52.75 -18.74
C THR A 1020 27.66 -53.27 -17.83
N VAL A 1021 26.43 -52.80 -18.10
CA VAL A 1021 25.10 -53.49 -18.27
C VAL A 1021 24.85 -54.84 -17.51
N ILE A 1022 23.77 -55.10 -16.72
CA ILE A 1022 22.33 -55.27 -17.09
C ILE A 1022 21.33 -55.08 -15.90
N ASN A 1023 20.48 -54.07 -16.03
CA ASN A 1023 19.02 -53.93 -15.79
C ASN A 1023 18.28 -54.70 -14.65
N THR A 1024 17.74 -53.99 -13.63
CA THR A 1024 16.27 -53.82 -13.40
C THR A 1024 15.88 -52.84 -12.27
N ALA A 1025 14.84 -52.02 -12.55
CA ALA A 1025 14.11 -51.00 -11.79
C ALA A 1025 14.14 -50.89 -10.22
N GLY A 1026 14.36 -49.66 -9.71
CA GLY A 1026 13.47 -49.02 -8.70
C GLY A 1026 14.04 -48.47 -7.37
N TYR A 1027 13.96 -47.13 -7.19
CA TYR A 1027 14.09 -46.28 -5.96
C TYR A 1027 15.41 -45.56 -5.57
N ALA A 1028 15.49 -44.27 -5.93
CA ALA A 1028 16.12 -43.16 -5.20
C ALA A 1028 17.67 -43.06 -5.10
N ALA A 1029 18.15 -41.81 -5.16
CA ALA A 1029 19.52 -41.40 -5.47
C ALA A 1029 20.47 -41.18 -4.27
N LYS A 1030 21.76 -40.93 -4.57
CA LYS A 1030 22.87 -40.38 -3.76
C LYS A 1030 24.07 -40.11 -4.72
N LEU A 1031 25.14 -39.38 -4.40
CA LEU A 1031 25.36 -38.25 -3.48
C LEU A 1031 26.81 -37.74 -3.70
N ILE A 1032 27.05 -36.44 -3.86
CA ILE A 1032 28.41 -35.86 -3.87
C ILE A 1032 28.77 -35.36 -2.45
N GLY A 1033 29.01 -36.31 -1.55
CA GLY A 1033 29.37 -36.04 -0.15
C GLY A 1033 30.85 -36.31 0.12
N LYS A 1034 31.65 -35.26 0.40
CA LYS A 1034 33.08 -35.41 0.75
C LYS A 1034 33.26 -35.97 2.17
N LEU A 1035 33.44 -37.29 2.27
CA LEU A 1035 33.81 -37.97 3.52
C LEU A 1035 35.30 -37.77 3.86
N LYS A 1036 35.64 -37.54 5.14
CA LYS A 1036 37.03 -37.32 5.59
C LYS A 1036 37.31 -38.08 6.91
N ILE A 1037 38.10 -39.14 6.85
CA ILE A 1037 38.54 -40.01 7.97
C ILE A 1037 40.00 -40.43 7.70
N SER A 1038 40.80 -40.75 8.74
CA SER A 1038 42.24 -41.05 8.60
C SER A 1038 42.72 -42.27 9.42
N THR A 1039 43.73 -42.98 8.89
CA THR A 1039 44.79 -43.78 9.58
C THR A 1039 45.73 -44.37 8.51
N THR A 1040 46.91 -44.89 8.86
CA THR A 1040 48.06 -44.94 7.91
C THR A 1040 48.86 -46.27 7.85
N GLN A 1041 49.26 -46.62 6.63
CA GLN A 1041 50.58 -47.15 6.19
C GLN A 1041 50.76 -48.63 5.74
N SER A 1042 51.32 -48.75 4.52
CA SER A 1042 52.19 -49.81 3.94
C SER A 1042 52.00 -51.30 4.28
N ALA A 1043 51.72 -52.10 3.24
CA ALA A 1043 51.74 -53.56 3.26
C ALA A 1043 53.14 -54.19 3.03
N PRO A 1044 53.30 -55.48 3.39
CA PRO A 1044 54.09 -56.41 2.60
C PRO A 1044 53.36 -57.74 2.27
N SER A 1045 53.37 -58.10 0.98
CA SER A 1045 53.36 -59.46 0.39
C SER A 1045 52.63 -60.64 1.09
N GLY A 1046 51.64 -61.25 0.42
CA GLY A 1046 51.39 -62.70 0.56
C GLY A 1046 49.96 -63.20 0.35
N ALA A 1047 49.70 -63.79 -0.83
CA ALA A 1047 48.72 -64.85 -1.15
C ALA A 1047 47.36 -64.96 -0.41
N ASP A 1048 46.31 -64.65 -1.19
CA ASP A 1048 45.12 -65.50 -1.46
C ASP A 1048 44.11 -65.87 -0.33
N GLY A 1049 42.84 -66.04 -0.73
CA GLY A 1049 41.81 -66.73 0.07
C GLY A 1049 41.00 -65.91 1.09
N SER A 1050 39.91 -65.27 0.62
CA SER A 1050 38.66 -64.97 1.36
C SER A 1050 38.71 -64.23 2.73
N THR A 1051 37.94 -63.13 2.83
CA THR A 1051 37.48 -62.51 4.10
C THR A 1051 38.55 -62.06 5.10
N GLY A 1052 39.41 -61.11 4.70
CA GLY A 1052 40.26 -60.35 5.63
C GLY A 1052 39.51 -59.20 6.32
N VAL A 1053 39.09 -59.39 7.58
CA VAL A 1053 38.45 -58.35 8.39
C VAL A 1053 39.50 -57.50 9.12
N VAL A 1054 39.49 -56.18 8.91
CA VAL A 1054 40.28 -55.23 9.73
C VAL A 1054 39.52 -54.94 11.03
N GLN A 1055 40.27 -54.89 12.12
CA GLN A 1055 39.75 -54.89 13.48
C GLN A 1055 40.17 -53.64 14.26
N PHE A 1056 39.22 -53.06 15.02
CA PHE A 1056 39.44 -51.95 15.95
C PHE A 1056 38.95 -52.34 17.35
N GLY A 1057 39.84 -52.24 18.33
CA GLY A 1057 39.66 -52.90 19.61
C GLY A 1057 39.17 -52.00 20.73
N ASN A 1058 38.73 -52.64 21.80
CA ASN A 1058 38.24 -52.00 23.01
C ASN A 1058 39.30 -51.06 23.62
N ASN A 1059 39.18 -49.77 23.32
CA ASN A 1059 39.60 -48.66 24.17
C ASN A 1059 38.47 -47.63 24.19
N THR A 1060 38.29 -46.97 25.33
CA THR A 1060 37.15 -46.09 25.60
C THR A 1060 37.25 -44.75 24.86
N GLY A 1061 36.20 -44.35 24.14
CA GLY A 1061 35.96 -42.93 23.79
C GLY A 1061 35.57 -42.61 22.35
N SER A 1062 35.68 -43.54 21.40
CA SER A 1062 35.44 -43.25 19.98
C SER A 1062 33.95 -43.08 19.63
N VAL A 1063 33.50 -41.84 19.43
CA VAL A 1063 32.22 -41.54 18.78
C VAL A 1063 32.38 -41.76 17.27
N GLY A 1064 31.63 -42.71 16.70
CA GLY A 1064 31.58 -42.91 15.26
C GLY A 1064 30.82 -41.78 14.58
N LYS A 1065 31.54 -40.83 13.97
CA LYS A 1065 30.94 -39.67 13.30
C LYS A 1065 30.79 -39.93 11.80
N VAL A 1066 29.54 -40.06 11.35
CA VAL A 1066 29.18 -40.00 9.93
C VAL A 1066 28.93 -38.53 9.58
N ILE A 1067 29.44 -38.09 8.43
CA ILE A 1067 29.10 -36.78 7.86
C ILE A 1067 28.68 -36.99 6.41
N ILE A 1068 27.40 -36.78 6.15
CA ILE A 1068 26.84 -36.56 4.82
C ILE A 1068 26.72 -35.04 4.65
N LYS A 1069 27.13 -34.51 3.48
CA LYS A 1069 27.01 -33.10 3.10
C LYS A 1069 26.43 -32.98 1.70
N GLN A 1070 25.82 -31.83 1.41
CA GLN A 1070 25.34 -31.44 0.08
C GLN A 1070 24.37 -32.46 -0.56
N VAL A 1071 23.31 -32.80 0.18
CA VAL A 1071 22.17 -33.55 -0.37
C VAL A 1071 21.17 -32.57 -1.00
N GLU A 1072 20.94 -32.66 -2.30
CA GLU A 1072 19.99 -31.81 -3.02
C GLU A 1072 18.53 -32.25 -2.84
N CYS A 1073 17.70 -31.30 -2.44
CA CYS A 1073 16.27 -31.44 -2.20
C CYS A 1073 15.44 -31.65 -3.50
N PRO A 1074 14.14 -32.00 -3.39
CA PRO A 1074 13.48 -32.53 -2.20
C PRO A 1074 13.92 -33.98 -1.92
N PHE A 1075 13.80 -34.40 -0.66
CA PHE A 1075 13.87 -35.80 -0.22
C PHE A 1075 13.26 -35.92 1.19
N ALA A 1076 13.08 -37.13 1.68
CA ALA A 1076 12.67 -37.44 3.04
C ALA A 1076 13.74 -38.26 3.79
N ILE A 1077 13.88 -38.02 5.08
CA ILE A 1077 14.72 -38.84 5.98
C ILE A 1077 13.81 -39.77 6.78
N GLN A 1078 14.03 -41.07 6.66
CA GLN A 1078 13.39 -42.10 7.48
C GLN A 1078 14.44 -42.82 8.33
N VAL A 1079 14.18 -42.89 9.63
CA VAL A 1079 14.94 -43.75 10.55
C VAL A 1079 14.14 -45.04 10.71
N LYS A 1080 14.66 -46.15 10.18
CA LYS A 1080 14.01 -47.46 10.32
C LYS A 1080 14.57 -48.23 11.51
N HIS A 1081 13.73 -49.11 12.02
CA HIS A 1081 13.71 -49.56 13.41
C HIS A 1081 14.97 -50.29 13.87
N ALA A 1082 15.47 -49.95 15.07
CA ALA A 1082 16.53 -50.69 15.76
C ALA A 1082 15.98 -51.39 17.03
N PRO A 1083 15.43 -52.62 16.93
CA PRO A 1083 14.73 -53.27 18.04
C PRO A 1083 15.66 -53.57 19.22
N SER A 1084 15.23 -53.20 20.42
CA SER A 1084 15.93 -53.42 21.69
C SER A 1084 14.97 -53.99 22.71
N SER A 1085 15.26 -55.18 23.26
CA SER A 1085 14.48 -55.79 24.34
C SER A 1085 14.87 -55.28 25.75
N SER A 1086 15.64 -54.19 25.83
CA SER A 1086 16.03 -53.51 27.07
C SER A 1086 15.66 -52.03 27.01
N ASN A 1087 14.93 -51.56 28.02
CA ASN A 1087 14.29 -50.24 28.05
C ASN A 1087 15.22 -49.10 28.51
N ASP A 1088 16.45 -49.42 28.93
CA ASP A 1088 17.36 -48.53 29.67
C ASP A 1088 18.31 -47.67 28.80
N VAL A 1089 18.09 -47.56 27.47
CA VAL A 1089 18.96 -46.80 26.57
C VAL A 1089 18.20 -45.70 25.85
N THR A 1090 18.36 -44.46 26.31
CA THR A 1090 17.92 -43.24 25.62
C THR A 1090 18.80 -43.03 24.38
N ARG A 1091 18.21 -42.96 23.18
CA ARG A 1091 18.95 -42.67 21.95
C ARG A 1091 18.67 -41.25 21.48
N LYS A 1092 19.70 -40.56 20.98
CA LYS A 1092 19.61 -39.23 20.36
C LYS A 1092 19.95 -39.30 18.87
N LEU A 1093 19.37 -38.41 18.07
CA LEU A 1093 19.72 -38.17 16.67
C LEU A 1093 19.71 -36.67 16.43
N ARG A 1094 20.74 -36.15 15.74
CA ARG A 1094 20.84 -34.76 15.30
C ARG A 1094 20.79 -34.71 13.78
N ILE A 1095 20.00 -33.80 13.22
CA ILE A 1095 19.96 -33.51 11.78
C ILE A 1095 20.11 -32.00 11.61
N THR A 1096 20.90 -31.56 10.63
CA THR A 1096 21.16 -30.15 10.36
C THR A 1096 20.70 -29.79 8.95
N VAL A 1097 19.52 -29.18 8.85
CA VAL A 1097 18.94 -28.72 7.58
C VAL A 1097 19.24 -27.23 7.46
N ASP A 1098 20.04 -26.83 6.47
CA ASP A 1098 20.39 -25.42 6.20
C ASP A 1098 20.86 -24.62 7.43
N GLY A 1099 21.55 -25.31 8.35
CA GLY A 1099 22.09 -24.75 9.59
C GLY A 1099 21.16 -24.85 10.82
N ALA A 1100 19.87 -25.17 10.63
CA ALA A 1100 18.95 -25.43 11.74
C ALA A 1100 19.14 -26.86 12.27
N GLU A 1101 19.40 -27.00 13.57
CA GLU A 1101 19.63 -28.30 14.22
C GLU A 1101 18.35 -28.84 14.86
N VAL A 1102 17.91 -30.03 14.46
CA VAL A 1102 16.78 -30.72 15.08
C VAL A 1102 17.27 -31.98 15.80
N TYR A 1103 16.83 -32.10 17.06
CA TYR A 1103 17.22 -33.18 17.98
C TYR A 1103 16.02 -34.08 18.26
N TYR A 1104 16.19 -35.38 18.06
CA TYR A 1104 15.18 -36.39 18.34
C TYR A 1104 15.69 -37.29 19.46
N GLU A 1105 14.91 -37.44 20.53
CA GLU A 1105 15.23 -38.29 21.68
C GLU A 1105 14.18 -39.40 21.85
N GLY A 1106 14.63 -40.65 21.86
CA GLY A 1106 13.76 -41.82 21.96
C GLY A 1106 14.21 -42.77 23.07
N ASN A 1107 13.40 -42.91 24.12
CA ASN A 1107 13.55 -43.98 25.11
C ASN A 1107 12.94 -45.27 24.57
N GLY A 1108 13.73 -46.35 24.52
CA GLY A 1108 13.32 -47.63 23.92
C GLY A 1108 13.54 -47.74 22.40
N GLY A 1109 13.96 -46.65 21.74
CA GLY A 1109 14.26 -46.60 20.31
C GLY A 1109 13.16 -45.96 19.45
N PHE A 1110 13.51 -45.63 18.20
CA PHE A 1110 12.60 -44.98 17.27
C PHE A 1110 11.77 -46.03 16.51
N GLN A 1111 10.44 -45.92 16.60
CA GLN A 1111 9.52 -46.45 15.58
C GLN A 1111 9.58 -45.54 14.34
N GLU A 1112 9.09 -46.02 13.19
CA GLU A 1112 9.20 -45.29 11.92
C GLU A 1112 8.66 -43.86 12.02
N ALA A 1113 9.55 -42.89 11.84
CA ALA A 1113 9.23 -41.47 11.81
C ALA A 1113 9.78 -40.86 10.52
N ASN A 1114 8.94 -40.10 9.82
CA ASN A 1114 9.39 -39.16 8.81
C ASN A 1114 10.02 -37.98 9.56
N VAL A 1115 11.34 -37.87 9.51
CA VAL A 1115 12.10 -36.95 10.37
C VAL A 1115 12.15 -35.54 9.77
N ALA A 1116 12.23 -35.46 8.44
CA ALA A 1116 12.00 -34.26 7.65
C ALA A 1116 11.36 -34.63 6.30
N SER A 1117 10.56 -33.72 5.74
CA SER A 1117 9.92 -33.83 4.43
C SER A 1117 9.81 -32.43 3.80
N ASN A 1118 10.10 -32.31 2.51
CA ASN A 1118 10.08 -31.04 1.75
C ASN A 1118 10.99 -29.95 2.31
N CYS A 1119 12.24 -30.28 2.65
CA CYS A 1119 13.31 -29.30 2.81
C CYS A 1119 13.69 -28.65 1.46
N THR A 1120 14.32 -27.47 1.51
CA THR A 1120 14.62 -26.62 0.34
C THR A 1120 16.04 -26.03 0.41
N GLY A 1121 17.05 -26.90 0.45
CA GLY A 1121 18.45 -26.46 0.54
C GLY A 1121 19.46 -27.61 0.65
N ASN A 1122 20.58 -27.36 1.34
CA ASN A 1122 21.67 -28.31 1.54
C ASN A 1122 21.62 -28.90 2.96
N VAL A 1123 21.53 -30.23 3.05
CA VAL A 1123 21.41 -30.92 4.34
C VAL A 1123 22.71 -31.61 4.75
N ASP A 1124 23.07 -31.43 6.02
CA ASP A 1124 24.13 -32.14 6.74
C ASP A 1124 23.50 -33.12 7.76
N VAL A 1125 23.98 -34.36 7.82
CA VAL A 1125 23.45 -35.37 8.77
C VAL A 1125 24.56 -35.94 9.65
N GLU A 1126 24.40 -35.82 10.97
CA GLU A 1126 25.36 -36.26 12.01
C GLU A 1126 24.70 -37.13 13.09
N ALA A 1127 24.65 -38.45 12.88
CA ALA A 1127 24.10 -39.39 13.86
C ALA A 1127 25.15 -39.81 14.92
N TYR A 1128 24.75 -39.90 16.19
CA TYR A 1128 25.58 -40.43 17.29
C TYR A 1128 24.71 -41.09 18.39
N GLY A 1129 25.06 -42.33 18.77
CA GLY A 1129 24.39 -43.03 19.87
C GLY A 1129 25.09 -42.81 21.21
N TRP A 1130 24.33 -42.46 22.26
CA TRP A 1130 24.83 -42.28 23.62
C TRP A 1130 24.15 -43.27 24.58
N ASP A 1131 24.88 -44.27 25.08
CA ASP A 1131 24.44 -45.06 26.24
C ASP A 1131 24.79 -44.27 27.51
N GLY A 1132 23.79 -44.03 28.38
CA GLY A 1132 23.98 -43.29 29.64
C GLY A 1132 24.92 -43.99 30.63
N THR A 1133 25.17 -45.29 30.45
CA THR A 1133 26.11 -46.10 31.22
C THR A 1133 27.45 -46.22 30.52
N GLN A 1134 28.54 -45.85 31.22
CA GLN A 1134 29.89 -46.05 30.69
C GLN A 1134 30.16 -47.54 30.40
N GLY A 1135 30.49 -47.85 29.14
CA GLY A 1135 31.10 -49.14 28.76
C GLY A 1135 30.29 -50.05 27.83
N LYS A 1136 29.15 -49.62 27.29
CA LYS A 1136 28.44 -50.36 26.22
C LYS A 1136 28.38 -49.52 24.93
N GLY A 1137 28.86 -50.10 23.84
CA GLY A 1137 28.96 -49.40 22.55
C GLY A 1137 27.60 -49.15 21.91
N ALA A 1138 27.47 -48.00 21.25
CA ALA A 1138 26.28 -47.63 20.49
C ALA A 1138 25.95 -48.72 19.44
N ARG A 1139 24.74 -49.28 19.53
CA ARG A 1139 24.24 -50.23 18.53
C ARG A 1139 23.70 -49.50 17.30
N ILE A 1140 23.98 -50.11 16.14
CA ILE A 1140 23.68 -49.66 14.77
C ILE A 1140 22.29 -48.99 14.64
N PHE A 1141 22.22 -47.99 13.75
CA PHE A 1141 20.99 -47.36 13.26
C PHE A 1141 20.97 -47.52 11.74
N ASP A 1142 19.82 -47.91 11.18
CA ASP A 1142 19.61 -47.89 9.73
C ASP A 1142 19.00 -46.55 9.30
N LEU A 1143 19.80 -45.73 8.60
CA LEU A 1143 19.44 -44.38 8.17
C LEU A 1143 19.08 -44.39 6.68
N ALA A 1144 17.78 -44.26 6.35
CA ALA A 1144 17.32 -44.16 4.99
C ALA A 1144 17.14 -42.69 4.56
N ILE A 1145 17.83 -42.28 3.51
CA ILE A 1145 17.53 -41.07 2.75
C ILE A 1145 16.79 -41.51 1.49
N ILE A 1146 15.54 -41.06 1.33
CA ILE A 1146 14.61 -41.47 0.26
C ILE A 1146 14.28 -40.22 -0.55
N LYS A 1147 14.60 -40.21 -1.84
CA LYS A 1147 14.21 -39.15 -2.78
C LYS A 1147 12.96 -39.57 -3.54
#